data_AF-A0A9E6DIX8-F1
#
_entry.id   AF-A0A9E6DIX8-F1
#
_cell.length_a   1.000
_cell.length_b   1.000
_cell.length_c   1.000
_cell.angle_alpha   90.00
_cell.angle_beta   90.00
_cell.angle_gamma   90.00
#
_symmetry.space_group_name_H-M   'P 1'
#
loop_
_entity.id
_entity.type
_entity.pdbx_description
1 polymer ?
#
loop_
_entity_poly.entity_id
_entity_poly.type
_entity_poly.pdbx_seq_one_letter_code
_entity_poly.pdbx_strand_id
1 'polypeptide(L)'
;AFGYQSGLDLLDDLRRDPDLKADIEAATDERMAAEHPELFSEQALVERSIEVTSGEAMQKVVAAMLRSLDPKKLENRRVLLAVAKSRAQQIIGSMELHRVRPADYSKAAGRARRDMVKAQREGDLSAMKSALRREIQQHALATEAARVLQTARQLKRVAKKRYSKHGKALAGRNEALVRSAQLVLSRLGFMDPPRALEANPEWSPWDSSDLDPESIEGYKAMLSEELKLADAYAAEAKQTQFKRKTDTALDVMPVDEFLSLMDTLDGWWQMAKRETEITVGNRTVKLEAVLAEMAATRGERTPLKEHGAKTSWEKAKSWLWSQAAQFVRMEHFARKLDKGDDGGIFQRVLVREPRRAAAKLRLRERQVLEQLKDLLTGFDLGDMHQIRAEGLVVDKDGNATDYVFGRNSKIAGKLELVHAILNMGNKSNERVLVLGHEWGTETDGVLDSSRWRAFVQEQIDAGVITEADLKRIQQIWDLTESLVPDFQKTHVAVFGHEVRLQTKEEVNFLVPDGATGTGRKQVTLKGGYVPLTFDEDQNLPRNLKSLEDMLKSQAFLPAVNRSFTKDRTGATYKLALNPLRLGEHVHSVLTMTYMAPIVRDLNRLTRDQRFKEIIGDSVFLKDIVDPYVNVVASQRIAPEGNDPTKWLNNVTSRVGMTIMFGNVKNTLQNVTTLPTVAARVGWGNVRRAAVLLAKQDNQFTGEWVMTESEFMRDRFQSHGIWETRDDMEAFARSLNASGLGKLQSFFDRHGYFLQKLTQEPTDLITWIAGYNHALVELGSDIDPDTAHREAVERADALVSQTQSSMSPQDTAPIQRGSGLFRMWTQFSGWSINFLNNSVTEVVVNGAKGKTATEIAGKMMASYMMATFMPIILAEAIAVLSDGRDLDEDEDGGVWDDLAWRTLTSQINTLASGAPIWGTAGQMVFNTLVDPRGWDAQLKEPPLISMFRRSLMTVRTGDVASLRGLHTTLGGLGAAIGIPLQKLAGPIIAIAEMIAGNADTEGNTPLGAAFEIPRAVITGRVQRER
;
A
#
# COMPACT_ATOMS: atom_id res chain seq x y z
N ALA A 1 -4.99 -43.62 -68.51
CA ALA A 1 -4.53 -42.51 -67.64
C ALA A 1 -4.73 -42.80 -66.14
N PHE A 2 -4.51 -44.04 -65.67
CA PHE A 2 -4.47 -44.40 -64.24
C PHE A 2 -3.38 -45.43 -63.90
N GLY A 3 -2.39 -45.66 -64.77
CA GLY A 3 -1.23 -46.54 -64.48
C GLY A 3 -1.46 -48.06 -64.59
N TYR A 4 -2.71 -48.53 -64.70
CA TYR A 4 -3.02 -49.97 -64.80
C TYR A 4 -2.87 -50.55 -66.22
N GLN A 5 -2.39 -51.80 -66.33
CA GLN A 5 -2.16 -52.49 -67.61
C GLN A 5 -3.44 -53.06 -68.23
N SER A 6 -4.46 -53.40 -67.42
CA SER A 6 -5.77 -53.82 -67.87
C SER A 6 -6.89 -53.35 -66.93
N GLY A 7 -8.14 -53.35 -67.41
CA GLY A 7 -9.30 -53.07 -66.56
C GLY A 7 -9.56 -54.13 -65.49
N LEU A 8 -9.01 -55.33 -65.67
CA LEU A 8 -9.02 -56.41 -64.68
C LEU A 8 -8.02 -56.12 -63.55
N ASP A 9 -6.84 -55.57 -63.84
CA ASP A 9 -5.87 -55.18 -62.82
C ASP A 9 -6.40 -54.06 -61.91
N LEU A 10 -7.12 -53.09 -62.49
CA LEU A 10 -7.81 -52.05 -61.73
C LEU A 10 -8.87 -52.64 -60.80
N LEU A 11 -9.65 -53.61 -61.30
CA LEU A 11 -10.72 -54.25 -60.53
C LEU A 11 -10.19 -55.17 -59.43
N ASP A 12 -9.08 -55.85 -59.66
CA ASP A 12 -8.44 -56.71 -58.66
C ASP A 12 -7.73 -55.91 -57.55
N ASP A 13 -7.14 -54.75 -57.87
CA ASP A 13 -6.62 -53.83 -56.86
C ASP A 13 -7.74 -53.20 -56.03
N LEU A 14 -8.83 -52.75 -56.66
CA LEU A 14 -10.03 -52.25 -55.95
C LEU A 14 -10.71 -53.33 -55.09
N ARG A 15 -10.49 -54.62 -55.39
CA ARG A 15 -11.01 -55.74 -54.60
C ARG A 15 -10.11 -56.13 -53.44
N ARG A 16 -8.82 -55.77 -53.50
CA ARG A 16 -7.81 -56.00 -52.46
C ARG A 16 -7.65 -54.81 -51.53
N ASP A 17 -8.09 -53.63 -51.95
CA ASP A 17 -8.13 -52.45 -51.09
C ASP A 17 -9.11 -52.68 -49.94
N PRO A 18 -8.70 -52.43 -48.68
CA PRO A 18 -9.62 -52.45 -47.54
C PRO A 18 -10.79 -51.48 -47.77
N ASP A 19 -11.91 -51.71 -47.06
CA ASP A 19 -12.99 -50.72 -47.03
C ASP A 19 -12.39 -49.35 -46.69
N LEU A 20 -12.60 -48.34 -47.55
CA LEU A 20 -12.09 -46.98 -47.38
C LEU A 20 -12.35 -46.45 -45.97
N LYS A 21 -13.46 -46.86 -45.36
CA LYS A 21 -13.78 -46.51 -43.98
C LYS A 21 -12.82 -47.15 -42.97
N ALA A 22 -12.47 -48.42 -43.15
CA ALA A 22 -11.52 -49.13 -42.30
C ALA A 22 -10.11 -48.58 -42.42
N ASP A 23 -9.68 -48.16 -43.62
CA ASP A 23 -8.37 -47.53 -43.82
C ASP A 23 -8.30 -46.12 -43.26
N ILE A 24 -9.38 -45.34 -43.38
CA ILE A 24 -9.47 -44.03 -42.72
C ILE A 24 -9.47 -44.21 -41.20
N GLU A 25 -10.18 -45.19 -40.65
CA GLU A 25 -10.16 -45.49 -39.22
C GLU A 25 -8.76 -45.92 -38.77
N ALA A 26 -8.10 -46.82 -39.48
CA ALA A 26 -6.75 -47.28 -39.14
C ALA A 26 -5.70 -46.16 -39.22
N ALA A 27 -5.74 -45.33 -40.27
CA ALA A 27 -4.84 -44.18 -40.42
C ALA A 27 -5.14 -43.07 -39.40
N THR A 28 -6.41 -42.89 -39.02
CA THR A 28 -6.81 -41.96 -37.97
C THR A 28 -6.34 -42.45 -36.60
N ASP A 29 -6.49 -43.75 -36.31
CA ASP A 29 -6.03 -44.36 -35.06
C ASP A 29 -4.50 -44.34 -34.95
N GLU A 30 -3.78 -44.62 -36.03
CA GLU A 30 -2.32 -44.54 -36.07
C GLU A 30 -1.82 -43.10 -35.85
N ARG A 31 -2.50 -42.12 -36.46
CA ARG A 31 -2.17 -40.70 -36.31
C ARG A 31 -2.55 -40.15 -34.92
N MET A 32 -3.67 -40.59 -34.37
CA MET A 32 -4.07 -40.32 -32.98
C MET A 32 -3.11 -40.95 -31.98
N ALA A 33 -2.58 -42.16 -32.25
CA ALA A 33 -1.57 -42.80 -31.41
C ALA A 33 -0.22 -42.08 -31.46
N ALA A 34 0.14 -41.51 -32.62
CA ALA A 34 1.37 -40.74 -32.80
C ALA A 34 1.29 -39.33 -32.20
N GLU A 35 0.17 -38.62 -32.38
CA GLU A 35 -0.01 -37.24 -31.92
C GLU A 35 -0.49 -37.16 -30.45
N HIS A 36 -1.20 -38.19 -29.98
CA HIS A 36 -1.76 -38.28 -28.64
C HIS A 36 -1.49 -39.64 -27.94
N PRO A 37 -0.22 -40.06 -27.79
CA PRO A 37 0.13 -41.34 -27.17
C PRO A 37 -0.37 -41.50 -25.73
N GLU A 38 -0.69 -40.39 -25.05
CA GLU A 38 -1.33 -40.37 -23.74
C GLU A 38 -2.75 -40.96 -23.71
N LEU A 39 -3.46 -41.00 -24.85
CA LEU A 39 -4.84 -41.51 -24.96
C LEU A 39 -4.94 -43.02 -25.01
N PHE A 40 -3.83 -43.72 -25.25
CA PHE A 40 -3.78 -45.17 -25.39
C PHE A 40 -3.27 -45.87 -24.13
N SER A 41 -3.03 -45.13 -23.03
CA SER A 41 -2.80 -45.76 -21.72
C SER A 41 -4.14 -46.19 -21.11
N GLU A 42 -4.23 -47.45 -20.64
CA GLU A 42 -5.44 -48.03 -20.05
C GLU A 42 -6.01 -47.16 -18.89
N GLN A 43 -5.13 -46.45 -18.17
CA GLN A 43 -5.53 -45.50 -17.14
C GLN A 43 -6.16 -44.20 -17.68
N ALA A 44 -5.64 -43.63 -18.77
CA ALA A 44 -6.19 -42.40 -19.34
C ALA A 44 -7.57 -42.62 -19.97
N LEU A 45 -7.81 -43.80 -20.55
CA LEU A 45 -9.13 -44.23 -21.04
C LEU A 45 -10.13 -44.41 -19.88
N VAL A 46 -9.70 -45.01 -18.77
CA VAL A 46 -10.52 -45.12 -17.56
C VAL A 46 -10.82 -43.74 -16.97
N GLU A 47 -9.86 -42.82 -16.94
CA GLU A 47 -10.08 -41.46 -16.44
C GLU A 47 -11.02 -40.64 -17.33
N ARG A 48 -10.87 -40.67 -18.66
CA ARG A 48 -11.80 -40.02 -19.60
C ARG A 48 -13.20 -40.64 -19.58
N SER A 49 -13.30 -41.96 -19.48
CA SER A 49 -14.61 -42.62 -19.38
C SER A 49 -15.31 -42.27 -18.06
N ILE A 50 -14.56 -42.12 -16.96
CA ILE A 50 -15.06 -41.56 -15.69
C ILE A 50 -15.47 -40.09 -15.88
N GLU A 51 -14.70 -39.27 -16.57
CA GLU A 51 -15.05 -37.87 -16.89
C GLU A 51 -16.39 -37.76 -17.64
N VAL A 52 -16.63 -38.68 -18.58
CA VAL A 52 -17.88 -38.75 -19.35
C VAL A 52 -19.05 -39.30 -18.52
N THR A 53 -18.83 -40.32 -17.67
CA THR A 53 -19.90 -40.93 -16.84
C THR A 53 -20.19 -40.20 -15.53
N SER A 54 -19.25 -39.39 -15.03
CA SER A 54 -19.37 -38.59 -13.80
C SER A 54 -19.39 -37.08 -14.03
N GLY A 55 -19.46 -36.67 -15.29
CA GLY A 55 -19.38 -35.27 -15.71
C GLY A 55 -20.51 -34.38 -15.19
N GLU A 56 -20.30 -33.08 -15.32
CA GLU A 56 -21.17 -32.02 -14.80
C GLU A 56 -22.61 -32.11 -15.34
N ALA A 57 -22.80 -32.66 -16.54
CA ALA A 57 -24.11 -32.92 -17.13
C ALA A 57 -24.90 -33.98 -16.34
N MET A 58 -24.24 -35.07 -15.93
CA MET A 58 -24.86 -36.12 -15.12
C MET A 58 -25.26 -35.59 -13.74
N GLN A 59 -24.39 -34.81 -13.11
CA GLN A 59 -24.69 -34.16 -11.83
C GLN A 59 -25.93 -33.24 -11.94
N LYS A 60 -26.05 -32.46 -13.03
CA LYS A 60 -27.23 -31.62 -13.30
C LYS A 60 -28.51 -32.43 -13.45
N VAL A 61 -28.43 -33.61 -14.08
CA VAL A 61 -29.57 -34.53 -14.26
C VAL A 61 -29.98 -35.15 -12.91
N VAL A 62 -29.03 -35.66 -12.13
CA VAL A 62 -29.30 -36.24 -10.80
C VAL A 62 -29.88 -35.19 -9.84
N ALA A 63 -29.36 -33.97 -9.87
CA ALA A 63 -29.88 -32.86 -9.07
C ALA A 63 -31.29 -32.42 -9.53
N ALA A 64 -31.59 -32.50 -10.83
CA ALA A 64 -32.94 -32.26 -11.35
C ALA A 64 -33.93 -33.35 -10.90
N MET A 65 -33.52 -34.62 -10.92
CA MET A 65 -34.31 -35.74 -10.40
C MET A 65 -34.55 -35.64 -8.90
N LEU A 66 -33.54 -35.24 -8.12
CA LEU A 66 -33.71 -35.03 -6.68
C LEU A 66 -34.71 -33.90 -6.40
N ARG A 67 -34.69 -32.82 -7.21
CA ARG A 67 -35.62 -31.70 -7.09
C ARG A 67 -37.06 -32.08 -7.45
N SER A 68 -37.27 -32.91 -8.48
CA SER A 68 -38.62 -33.34 -8.85
C SER A 68 -39.31 -34.18 -7.76
N LEU A 69 -38.53 -34.84 -6.89
CA LEU A 69 -39.02 -35.62 -5.75
C LEU A 69 -39.32 -34.78 -4.49
N ASP A 70 -38.85 -33.53 -4.43
CA ASP A 70 -39.17 -32.61 -3.33
C ASP A 70 -39.19 -31.13 -3.76
N PRO A 71 -40.22 -30.69 -4.49
CA PRO A 71 -40.29 -29.33 -5.03
C PRO A 71 -40.40 -28.25 -3.94
N LYS A 72 -40.85 -28.63 -2.73
CA LYS A 72 -41.21 -27.71 -1.63
C LYS A 72 -40.15 -27.58 -0.52
N LYS A 73 -39.16 -28.50 -0.43
CA LYS A 73 -38.14 -28.49 0.66
C LYS A 73 -36.68 -28.44 0.22
N LEU A 74 -36.35 -28.52 -1.08
CA LEU A 74 -34.96 -28.54 -1.54
C LEU A 74 -34.48 -27.19 -2.08
N GLU A 75 -33.32 -26.78 -1.56
CA GLU A 75 -32.51 -25.64 -2.02
C GLU A 75 -32.31 -25.64 -3.55
N ASN A 76 -32.07 -24.45 -4.10
CA ASN A 76 -31.78 -24.22 -5.50
C ASN A 76 -30.74 -25.25 -6.05
N ARG A 77 -31.01 -25.87 -7.20
CA ARG A 77 -30.11 -26.87 -7.85
C ARG A 77 -28.65 -26.41 -7.87
N ARG A 78 -28.41 -25.11 -8.04
CA ARG A 78 -27.07 -24.50 -8.01
C ARG A 78 -26.39 -24.63 -6.64
N VAL A 79 -27.11 -24.40 -5.55
CA VAL A 79 -26.61 -24.50 -4.17
C VAL A 79 -26.21 -25.94 -3.85
N LEU A 80 -27.06 -26.91 -4.18
CA LEU A 80 -26.79 -28.32 -3.87
C LEU A 80 -25.55 -28.86 -4.61
N LEU A 81 -25.35 -28.45 -5.88
CA LEU A 81 -24.15 -28.77 -6.64
C LEU A 81 -22.91 -28.02 -6.10
N ALA A 82 -23.06 -26.75 -5.71
CA ALA A 82 -21.97 -25.98 -5.11
C ALA A 82 -21.50 -26.57 -3.78
N VAL A 83 -22.42 -26.99 -2.91
CA VAL A 83 -22.11 -27.66 -1.64
C VAL A 83 -21.41 -29.00 -1.87
N ALA A 84 -21.89 -29.81 -2.82
CA ALA A 84 -21.26 -31.08 -3.16
C ALA A 84 -19.83 -30.88 -3.70
N LYS A 85 -19.63 -29.87 -4.55
CA LYS A 85 -18.32 -29.50 -5.07
C LYS A 85 -17.37 -29.01 -3.97
N SER A 86 -17.82 -28.08 -3.12
CA SER A 86 -17.03 -27.57 -2.00
C SER A 86 -16.61 -28.68 -1.05
N ARG A 87 -17.53 -29.59 -0.71
CA ARG A 87 -17.21 -30.76 0.13
C ARG A 87 -16.25 -31.72 -0.55
N ALA A 88 -16.39 -31.95 -1.85
CA ALA A 88 -15.44 -32.77 -2.61
C ALA A 88 -14.03 -32.16 -2.60
N GLN A 89 -13.92 -30.85 -2.77
CA GLN A 89 -12.64 -30.13 -2.68
C GLN A 89 -11.98 -30.28 -1.31
N GLN A 90 -12.74 -30.15 -0.22
CA GLN A 90 -12.21 -30.35 1.14
C GLN A 90 -11.73 -31.79 1.37
N ILE A 91 -12.55 -32.79 0.99
CA ILE A 91 -12.21 -34.20 1.18
C ILE A 91 -10.97 -34.54 0.36
N ILE A 92 -10.99 -34.28 -0.96
CA ILE A 92 -9.86 -34.60 -1.84
C ILE A 92 -8.60 -33.80 -1.47
N GLY A 93 -8.74 -32.53 -1.10
CA GLY A 93 -7.64 -31.66 -0.66
C GLY A 93 -6.87 -32.22 0.54
N SER A 94 -7.59 -32.78 1.51
CA SER A 94 -7.00 -33.39 2.72
C SER A 94 -6.45 -34.81 2.52
N MET A 95 -6.72 -35.45 1.38
CA MET A 95 -6.25 -36.82 1.11
C MET A 95 -4.84 -36.83 0.55
N GLU A 96 -4.06 -37.85 0.94
CA GLU A 96 -2.76 -38.15 0.35
C GLU A 96 -2.89 -38.43 -1.17
N LEU A 97 -2.03 -37.83 -1.98
CA LEU A 97 -2.13 -37.85 -3.45
C LEU A 97 -2.23 -39.28 -4.03
N HIS A 98 -1.48 -40.24 -3.51
CA HIS A 98 -1.51 -41.64 -3.97
C HIS A 98 -2.80 -42.40 -3.58
N ARG A 99 -3.56 -41.89 -2.60
CA ARG A 99 -4.84 -42.47 -2.17
C ARG A 99 -6.02 -41.96 -2.98
N VAL A 100 -5.86 -40.88 -3.74
CA VAL A 100 -6.92 -40.32 -4.58
C VAL A 100 -7.21 -41.27 -5.75
N ARG A 101 -8.43 -41.83 -5.80
CA ARG A 101 -8.86 -42.80 -6.82
C ARG A 101 -10.23 -42.44 -7.40
N PRO A 102 -10.27 -41.75 -8.55
CA PRO A 102 -11.52 -41.35 -9.20
C PRO A 102 -12.47 -42.53 -9.49
N ALA A 103 -11.90 -43.69 -9.81
CA ALA A 103 -12.65 -44.90 -10.11
C ALA A 103 -13.47 -45.42 -8.92
N ASP A 104 -12.98 -45.26 -7.69
CA ASP A 104 -13.67 -45.75 -6.49
C ASP A 104 -14.92 -44.91 -6.20
N TYR A 105 -14.82 -43.59 -6.39
CA TYR A 105 -15.94 -42.65 -6.29
C TYR A 105 -16.96 -42.85 -7.42
N SER A 106 -16.50 -43.06 -8.66
CA SER A 106 -17.40 -43.34 -9.78
C SER A 106 -18.17 -44.67 -9.59
N LYS A 107 -17.49 -45.71 -9.08
CA LYS A 107 -18.15 -46.98 -8.69
C LYS A 107 -19.13 -46.78 -7.53
N ALA A 108 -18.81 -45.93 -6.55
CA ALA A 108 -19.71 -45.59 -5.45
C ALA A 108 -20.95 -44.82 -5.94
N ALA A 109 -20.80 -43.92 -6.91
CA ALA A 109 -21.91 -43.25 -7.58
C ALA A 109 -22.81 -44.25 -8.31
N GLY A 110 -22.23 -45.20 -9.06
CA GLY A 110 -22.98 -46.28 -9.70
C GLY A 110 -23.69 -47.23 -8.72
N ARG A 111 -23.15 -47.42 -7.51
CA ARG A 111 -23.86 -48.14 -6.43
C ARG A 111 -25.05 -47.32 -5.90
N ALA A 112 -24.84 -46.03 -5.61
CA ALA A 112 -25.91 -45.14 -5.18
C ALA A 112 -27.05 -45.05 -6.21
N ARG A 113 -26.74 -45.05 -7.51
CA ARG A 113 -27.75 -45.13 -8.57
C ARG A 113 -28.54 -46.43 -8.54
N ARG A 114 -27.90 -47.57 -8.28
CA ARG A 114 -28.60 -48.86 -8.13
C ARG A 114 -29.51 -48.87 -6.90
N ASP A 115 -29.07 -48.29 -5.79
CA ASP A 115 -29.89 -48.12 -4.58
C ASP A 115 -31.11 -47.24 -4.87
N MET A 116 -30.93 -46.16 -5.63
CA MET A 116 -32.01 -45.26 -6.05
C MET A 116 -33.05 -46.02 -6.88
N VAL A 117 -32.63 -46.81 -7.88
CA VAL A 117 -33.54 -47.62 -8.71
C VAL A 117 -34.28 -48.66 -7.86
N LYS A 118 -33.61 -49.28 -6.88
CA LYS A 118 -34.24 -50.22 -5.95
C LYS A 118 -35.31 -49.52 -5.09
N ALA A 119 -34.96 -48.40 -4.46
CA ALA A 119 -35.89 -47.61 -3.66
C ALA A 119 -37.08 -47.09 -4.48
N GLN A 120 -36.86 -46.74 -5.76
CA GLN A 120 -37.92 -46.36 -6.69
C GLN A 120 -38.90 -47.52 -6.96
N ARG A 121 -38.40 -48.75 -7.11
CA ARG A 121 -39.25 -49.95 -7.27
C ARG A 121 -40.04 -50.28 -6.01
N GLU A 122 -39.45 -50.03 -4.84
CA GLU A 122 -40.04 -50.27 -3.53
C GLU A 122 -40.97 -49.12 -3.07
N GLY A 123 -41.01 -48.00 -3.81
CA GLY A 123 -41.81 -46.83 -3.47
C GLY A 123 -41.30 -46.01 -2.27
N ASP A 124 -40.08 -46.29 -1.78
CA ASP A 124 -39.48 -45.58 -0.64
C ASP A 124 -38.85 -44.25 -1.10
N LEU A 125 -39.64 -43.18 -0.97
CA LEU A 125 -39.25 -41.84 -1.36
C LEU A 125 -38.08 -41.28 -0.53
N SER A 126 -37.93 -41.71 0.74
CA SER A 126 -36.85 -41.26 1.63
C SER A 126 -35.52 -41.90 1.23
N ALA A 127 -35.52 -43.21 1.02
CA ALA A 127 -34.35 -43.95 0.54
C ALA A 127 -33.91 -43.46 -0.85
N MET A 128 -34.86 -43.17 -1.75
CA MET A 128 -34.60 -42.63 -3.08
C MET A 128 -33.89 -41.26 -3.01
N LYS A 129 -34.36 -40.33 -2.16
CA LYS A 129 -33.73 -39.02 -1.96
C LYS A 129 -32.32 -39.14 -1.37
N SER A 130 -32.14 -40.03 -0.40
CA SER A 130 -30.83 -40.28 0.21
C SER A 130 -29.83 -40.85 -0.80
N ALA A 131 -30.26 -41.82 -1.62
CA ALA A 131 -29.45 -42.40 -2.68
C ALA A 131 -29.03 -41.38 -3.74
N LEU A 132 -29.94 -40.51 -4.20
CA LEU A 132 -29.62 -39.42 -5.13
C LEU A 132 -28.64 -38.39 -4.54
N ARG A 133 -28.78 -38.03 -3.25
CA ARG A 133 -27.81 -37.14 -2.58
C ARG A 133 -26.41 -37.78 -2.52
N ARG A 134 -26.34 -39.07 -2.18
CA ARG A 134 -25.07 -39.82 -2.21
C ARG A 134 -24.49 -39.86 -3.62
N GLU A 135 -25.31 -40.10 -4.64
CA GLU A 135 -24.87 -40.12 -6.03
C GLU A 135 -24.24 -38.78 -6.46
N ILE A 136 -24.87 -37.64 -6.12
CA ILE A 136 -24.32 -36.30 -6.40
C ILE A 136 -22.98 -36.09 -5.70
N GLN A 137 -22.88 -36.44 -4.42
CA GLN A 137 -21.63 -36.31 -3.65
C GLN A 137 -20.51 -37.17 -4.23
N GLN A 138 -20.80 -38.41 -4.61
CA GLN A 138 -19.81 -39.33 -5.17
C GLN A 138 -19.36 -38.90 -6.58
N HIS A 139 -20.27 -38.36 -7.40
CA HIS A 139 -19.88 -37.76 -8.68
C HIS A 139 -19.00 -36.52 -8.48
N ALA A 140 -19.33 -35.63 -7.54
CA ALA A 140 -18.50 -34.47 -7.24
C ALA A 140 -17.08 -34.88 -6.79
N LEU A 141 -16.98 -35.91 -5.94
CA LEU A 141 -15.69 -36.50 -5.53
C LEU A 141 -14.92 -37.10 -6.71
N ALA A 142 -15.59 -37.84 -7.60
CA ALA A 142 -14.96 -38.43 -8.78
C ALA A 142 -14.40 -37.37 -9.73
N THR A 143 -15.17 -36.31 -10.00
CA THR A 143 -14.75 -35.20 -10.87
C THR A 143 -13.56 -34.45 -10.27
N GLU A 144 -13.62 -34.09 -8.99
CA GLU A 144 -12.53 -33.35 -8.34
C GLU A 144 -11.26 -34.21 -8.23
N ALA A 145 -11.40 -35.50 -7.90
CA ALA A 145 -10.28 -36.44 -7.86
C ALA A 145 -9.59 -36.56 -9.23
N ALA A 146 -10.35 -36.67 -10.32
CA ALA A 146 -9.79 -36.77 -11.67
C ALA A 146 -9.04 -35.49 -12.06
N ARG A 147 -9.65 -34.33 -11.79
CA ARG A 147 -9.06 -33.01 -12.02
C ARG A 147 -7.73 -32.86 -11.27
N VAL A 148 -7.71 -33.14 -9.97
CA VAL A 148 -6.53 -33.02 -9.13
C VAL A 148 -5.39 -33.90 -9.64
N LEU A 149 -5.65 -35.16 -10.00
CA LEU A 149 -4.63 -36.06 -10.53
C LEU A 149 -4.07 -35.57 -11.88
N GLN A 150 -4.92 -35.04 -12.75
CA GLN A 150 -4.49 -34.44 -14.02
C GLN A 150 -3.58 -33.23 -13.76
N THR A 151 -4.00 -32.31 -12.89
CA THR A 151 -3.22 -31.14 -12.48
C THR A 151 -1.88 -31.56 -11.88
N ALA A 152 -1.87 -32.55 -10.96
CA ALA A 152 -0.65 -33.04 -10.33
C ALA A 152 0.35 -33.60 -11.36
N ARG A 153 -0.12 -34.36 -12.35
CA ARG A 153 0.75 -34.86 -13.44
C ARG A 153 1.34 -33.72 -14.27
N GLN A 154 0.54 -32.73 -14.63
CA GLN A 154 1.00 -31.57 -15.39
C GLN A 154 2.05 -30.79 -14.61
N LEU A 155 1.78 -30.49 -13.33
CA LEU A 155 2.70 -29.78 -12.45
C LEU A 155 4.02 -30.55 -12.29
N LYS A 156 3.98 -31.86 -12.03
CA LYS A 156 5.20 -32.71 -11.96
C LYS A 156 6.01 -32.64 -13.27
N ARG A 157 5.37 -32.72 -14.44
CA ARG A 157 6.05 -32.58 -15.74
C ARG A 157 6.71 -31.20 -15.90
N VAL A 158 6.00 -30.13 -15.53
CA VAL A 158 6.51 -28.76 -15.60
C VAL A 158 7.70 -28.56 -14.66
N ALA A 159 7.60 -29.01 -13.42
CA ALA A 159 8.69 -28.94 -12.45
C ALA A 159 9.93 -29.70 -12.96
N LYS A 160 9.76 -30.94 -13.44
CA LYS A 160 10.86 -31.72 -14.01
C LYS A 160 11.53 -30.99 -15.18
N LYS A 161 10.76 -30.44 -16.11
CA LYS A 161 11.28 -29.68 -17.28
C LYS A 161 12.04 -28.41 -16.89
N ARG A 162 11.62 -27.72 -15.83
CA ARG A 162 12.23 -26.46 -15.39
C ARG A 162 13.50 -26.70 -14.58
N TYR A 163 13.41 -27.58 -13.58
CA TYR A 163 14.48 -27.77 -12.61
C TYR A 163 15.53 -28.79 -13.04
N SER A 164 15.36 -29.50 -14.15
CA SER A 164 16.44 -30.28 -14.76
C SER A 164 17.47 -29.40 -15.52
N LYS A 165 17.29 -28.08 -15.56
CA LYS A 165 18.18 -27.16 -16.28
C LYS A 165 19.38 -26.76 -15.43
N HIS A 166 20.54 -26.62 -16.07
CA HIS A 166 21.81 -26.25 -15.43
C HIS A 166 22.66 -25.35 -16.35
N GLY A 167 23.64 -24.64 -15.77
CA GLY A 167 24.62 -23.85 -16.50
C GLY A 167 23.97 -22.84 -17.45
N LYS A 168 24.41 -22.81 -18.72
CA LYS A 168 23.91 -21.87 -19.74
C LYS A 168 22.39 -21.92 -19.95
N ALA A 169 21.73 -23.05 -19.65
CA ALA A 169 20.26 -23.16 -19.75
C ALA A 169 19.52 -22.32 -18.68
N LEU A 170 20.22 -21.85 -17.66
CA LEU A 170 19.74 -20.93 -16.63
C LEU A 170 20.14 -19.47 -16.88
N ALA A 171 20.68 -19.13 -18.06
CA ALA A 171 21.04 -17.75 -18.39
C ALA A 171 19.84 -16.79 -18.16
N GLY A 172 20.10 -15.67 -17.48
CA GLY A 172 19.07 -14.72 -17.07
C GLY A 172 18.18 -15.22 -15.92
N ARG A 173 18.68 -16.13 -15.08
CA ARG A 173 18.03 -16.55 -13.83
C ARG A 173 19.02 -16.58 -12.68
N ASN A 174 18.55 -16.23 -11.49
CA ASN A 174 19.26 -16.44 -10.24
C ASN A 174 19.39 -17.95 -9.97
N GLU A 175 20.63 -18.43 -10.09
CA GLU A 175 20.94 -19.85 -9.99
C GLU A 175 20.74 -20.40 -8.58
N ALA A 176 20.93 -19.59 -7.53
CA ALA A 176 20.75 -20.00 -6.14
C ALA A 176 19.29 -20.37 -5.83
N LEU A 177 18.33 -19.61 -6.36
CA LEU A 177 16.90 -19.92 -6.23
C LEU A 177 16.52 -21.20 -6.99
N VAL A 178 17.04 -21.39 -8.19
CA VAL A 178 16.80 -22.62 -8.96
C VAL A 178 17.39 -23.84 -8.24
N ARG A 179 18.59 -23.69 -7.68
CA ARG A 179 19.28 -24.72 -6.91
C ARG A 179 18.58 -25.04 -5.58
N SER A 180 17.95 -24.05 -4.97
CA SER A 180 17.12 -24.24 -3.77
C SER A 180 15.91 -25.13 -4.07
N ALA A 181 15.21 -24.87 -5.19
CA ALA A 181 14.12 -25.73 -5.65
C ALA A 181 14.61 -27.15 -5.99
N GLN A 182 15.76 -27.28 -6.63
CA GLN A 182 16.37 -28.59 -6.90
C GLN A 182 16.67 -29.35 -5.61
N LEU A 183 17.16 -28.67 -4.58
CA LEU A 183 17.41 -29.27 -3.27
C LEU A 183 16.12 -29.81 -2.65
N VAL A 184 15.05 -29.01 -2.58
CA VAL A 184 13.74 -29.44 -2.05
C VAL A 184 13.20 -30.66 -2.82
N LEU A 185 13.19 -30.59 -4.16
CA LEU A 185 12.72 -31.69 -5.00
C LEU A 185 13.59 -32.94 -4.87
N SER A 186 14.89 -32.80 -4.65
CA SER A 186 15.78 -33.94 -4.41
C SER A 186 15.55 -34.60 -3.05
N ARG A 187 15.28 -33.82 -1.99
CA ARG A 187 14.90 -34.35 -0.67
C ARG A 187 13.62 -35.17 -0.76
N LEU A 188 12.68 -34.73 -1.59
CA LEU A 188 11.42 -35.43 -1.87
C LEU A 188 11.58 -36.66 -2.79
N GLY A 189 12.81 -36.97 -3.26
CA GLY A 189 13.10 -38.07 -4.17
C GLY A 189 12.53 -37.89 -5.58
N PHE A 190 12.15 -36.66 -5.95
CA PHE A 190 11.58 -36.37 -7.27
C PHE A 190 12.63 -36.19 -8.36
N MET A 191 13.86 -35.83 -7.98
CA MET A 191 15.00 -35.69 -8.88
C MET A 191 16.32 -35.97 -8.17
N ASP A 192 17.38 -36.13 -8.94
CA ASP A 192 18.74 -36.30 -8.40
C ASP A 192 19.20 -35.01 -7.69
N PRO A 193 20.00 -35.13 -6.62
CA PRO A 193 20.55 -33.98 -5.93
C PRO A 193 21.44 -33.13 -6.85
N PRO A 194 21.56 -31.82 -6.59
CA PRO A 194 22.51 -30.99 -7.32
C PRO A 194 23.92 -31.58 -7.24
N ARG A 195 24.66 -31.66 -8.37
CA ARG A 195 26.04 -32.18 -8.40
C ARG A 195 26.98 -31.55 -7.37
N ALA A 196 26.75 -30.29 -7.02
CA ALA A 196 27.54 -29.59 -6.01
C ALA A 196 27.31 -30.13 -4.59
N LEU A 197 26.08 -30.55 -4.28
CA LEU A 197 25.74 -31.24 -3.03
C LEU A 197 26.34 -32.65 -2.99
N GLU A 198 26.38 -33.36 -4.12
CA GLU A 198 27.04 -34.66 -4.23
C GLU A 198 28.56 -34.54 -3.99
N ALA A 199 29.17 -33.46 -4.48
CA ALA A 199 30.60 -33.21 -4.33
C ALA A 199 30.97 -32.68 -2.93
N ASN A 200 30.06 -31.93 -2.27
CA ASN A 200 30.26 -31.39 -0.93
C ASN A 200 28.95 -31.47 -0.12
N PRO A 201 28.88 -32.33 0.92
CA PRO A 201 27.70 -32.45 1.78
C PRO A 201 27.32 -31.18 2.54
N GLU A 202 28.26 -30.26 2.78
CA GLU A 202 28.03 -28.96 3.42
C GLU A 202 27.64 -27.86 2.42
N TRP A 203 27.59 -28.18 1.12
CA TRP A 203 27.26 -27.23 0.08
C TRP A 203 25.86 -26.64 0.26
N SER A 204 25.80 -25.31 0.16
CA SER A 204 24.56 -24.56 0.17
C SER A 204 24.30 -23.94 -1.20
N PRO A 205 23.01 -23.77 -1.60
CA PRO A 205 22.65 -23.05 -2.83
C PRO A 205 23.22 -21.63 -2.95
N TRP A 206 23.67 -21.03 -1.83
CA TRP A 206 24.14 -19.65 -1.71
C TRP A 206 25.66 -19.50 -1.76
N ASP A 207 26.43 -20.58 -1.64
CA ASP A 207 27.90 -20.53 -1.49
C ASP A 207 28.61 -19.88 -2.68
N SER A 208 27.97 -19.90 -3.84
CA SER A 208 28.45 -19.31 -5.09
C SER A 208 27.54 -18.20 -5.61
N SER A 209 26.72 -17.60 -4.74
CA SER A 209 25.80 -16.54 -5.13
C SER A 209 26.39 -15.15 -4.86
N ASP A 210 26.20 -14.22 -5.79
CA ASP A 210 26.58 -12.80 -5.62
C ASP A 210 25.59 -12.02 -4.74
N LEU A 211 24.77 -12.75 -3.95
CA LEU A 211 23.75 -12.17 -3.08
C LEU A 211 24.39 -11.61 -1.80
N ASP A 212 23.84 -10.51 -1.29
CA ASP A 212 24.24 -9.98 0.01
C ASP A 212 23.80 -10.91 1.16
N PRO A 213 24.49 -10.89 2.33
CA PRO A 213 24.19 -11.77 3.46
C PRO A 213 22.75 -11.73 3.95
N GLU A 214 22.11 -10.57 3.92
CA GLU A 214 20.74 -10.39 4.41
C GLU A 214 19.72 -11.00 3.45
N SER A 215 19.91 -10.83 2.14
CA SER A 215 19.13 -11.55 1.12
C SER A 215 19.30 -13.06 1.24
N ILE A 216 20.52 -13.54 1.52
CA ILE A 216 20.79 -14.96 1.79
C ILE A 216 20.01 -15.43 3.02
N GLU A 217 19.99 -14.67 4.12
CA GLU A 217 19.19 -15.02 5.31
C GLU A 217 17.70 -15.09 5.01
N GLY A 218 17.17 -14.13 4.24
CA GLY A 218 15.78 -14.13 3.79
C GLY A 218 15.42 -15.38 2.99
N TYR A 219 16.26 -15.75 2.03
CA TYR A 219 16.04 -16.97 1.24
C TYR A 219 16.28 -18.25 2.04
N LYS A 220 17.24 -18.28 2.96
CA LYS A 220 17.45 -19.39 3.90
C LYS A 220 16.21 -19.61 4.76
N ALA A 221 15.60 -18.55 5.27
CA ALA A 221 14.36 -18.64 6.04
C ALA A 221 13.23 -19.24 5.20
N MET A 222 13.03 -18.77 3.96
CA MET A 222 12.05 -19.33 3.02
C MET A 222 12.31 -20.81 2.73
N LEU A 223 13.56 -21.18 2.46
CA LEU A 223 13.97 -22.55 2.16
C LEU A 223 13.84 -23.47 3.38
N SER A 224 14.10 -22.97 4.59
CA SER A 224 14.14 -23.79 5.80
C SER A 224 12.80 -24.46 6.13
N GLU A 225 11.68 -23.77 5.90
CA GLU A 225 10.35 -24.35 6.12
C GLU A 225 10.03 -25.42 5.07
N GLU A 226 10.33 -25.16 3.80
CA GLU A 226 10.13 -26.12 2.72
C GLU A 226 11.03 -27.37 2.88
N LEU A 227 12.26 -27.20 3.39
CA LEU A 227 13.15 -28.33 3.68
C LEU A 227 12.65 -29.19 4.85
N LYS A 228 12.17 -28.57 5.94
CA LYS A 228 11.57 -29.32 7.06
C LYS A 228 10.38 -30.13 6.60
N LEU A 229 9.50 -29.52 5.80
CA LEU A 229 8.32 -30.19 5.23
C LEU A 229 8.74 -31.32 4.30
N ALA A 230 9.71 -31.08 3.42
CA ALA A 230 10.27 -32.08 2.52
C ALA A 230 10.89 -33.27 3.27
N ASP A 231 11.65 -33.02 4.33
CA ASP A 231 12.29 -34.07 5.14
C ASP A 231 11.25 -34.92 5.90
N ALA A 232 10.19 -34.30 6.41
CA ALA A 232 9.09 -35.01 7.06
C ALA A 232 8.40 -35.99 6.09
N TYR A 233 8.03 -35.52 4.89
CA TYR A 233 7.41 -36.36 3.88
C TYR A 233 8.37 -37.39 3.27
N ALA A 234 9.65 -37.07 3.16
CA ALA A 234 10.66 -38.04 2.74
C ALA A 234 10.80 -39.19 3.75
N ALA A 235 10.68 -38.91 5.05
CA ALA A 235 10.66 -39.95 6.08
C ALA A 235 9.39 -40.81 6.01
N GLU A 236 8.22 -40.19 5.83
CA GLU A 236 6.94 -40.89 5.67
C GLU A 236 6.92 -41.78 4.42
N ALA A 237 7.46 -41.29 3.31
CA ALA A 237 7.59 -42.04 2.07
C ALA A 237 8.43 -43.31 2.23
N LYS A 238 9.49 -43.28 3.06
CA LYS A 238 10.30 -44.48 3.36
C LYS A 238 9.54 -45.54 4.14
N GLN A 239 8.56 -45.14 4.95
CA GLN A 239 7.72 -46.04 5.73
C GLN A 239 6.49 -46.54 4.94
N THR A 240 6.16 -45.86 3.84
CA THR A 240 5.00 -46.18 3.01
C THR A 240 5.32 -47.24 1.97
N GLN A 241 4.53 -48.31 1.93
CA GLN A 241 4.65 -49.33 0.88
C GLN A 241 3.96 -48.85 -0.40
N PHE A 242 4.71 -48.14 -1.25
CA PHE A 242 4.20 -47.67 -2.54
C PHE A 242 3.84 -48.84 -3.46
N LYS A 243 2.76 -48.68 -4.24
CA LYS A 243 2.39 -49.65 -5.27
C LYS A 243 3.24 -49.52 -6.53
N ARG A 244 3.84 -48.35 -6.79
CA ARG A 244 4.68 -48.10 -7.97
C ARG A 244 6.09 -47.71 -7.52
N LYS A 245 7.09 -48.20 -8.25
CA LYS A 245 8.50 -47.80 -8.06
C LYS A 245 8.76 -46.32 -8.39
N THR A 246 7.85 -45.67 -9.10
CA THR A 246 7.95 -44.26 -9.50
C THR A 246 7.33 -43.30 -8.50
N ASP A 247 6.66 -43.80 -7.47
CA ASP A 247 6.04 -42.96 -6.46
C ASP A 247 7.14 -42.37 -5.55
N THR A 248 6.96 -41.12 -5.17
CA THR A 248 7.94 -40.30 -4.45
C THR A 248 7.33 -39.74 -3.17
N ALA A 249 8.09 -38.96 -2.40
CA ALA A 249 7.53 -38.25 -1.26
C ALA A 249 6.43 -37.26 -1.66
N LEU A 250 6.40 -36.83 -2.94
CA LEU A 250 5.29 -36.04 -3.48
C LEU A 250 3.94 -36.76 -3.45
N ASP A 251 3.95 -38.10 -3.41
CA ASP A 251 2.74 -38.92 -3.54
C ASP A 251 2.11 -39.25 -2.17
N VAL A 252 2.84 -39.10 -1.07
CA VAL A 252 2.30 -39.21 0.31
C VAL A 252 1.78 -37.89 0.86
N MET A 253 2.08 -36.76 0.22
CA MET A 253 1.55 -35.46 0.66
C MET A 253 0.02 -35.35 0.46
N PRO A 254 -0.69 -34.68 1.38
CA PRO A 254 -2.04 -34.19 1.12
C PRO A 254 -2.08 -33.36 -0.17
N VAL A 255 -3.17 -33.47 -0.93
CA VAL A 255 -3.34 -32.75 -2.20
C VAL A 255 -3.15 -31.23 -2.03
N ASP A 256 -3.74 -30.64 -0.99
CA ASP A 256 -3.61 -29.19 -0.73
C ASP A 256 -2.15 -28.78 -0.49
N GLU A 257 -1.38 -29.60 0.23
CA GLU A 257 0.04 -29.35 0.48
C GLU A 257 0.91 -29.56 -0.76
N PHE A 258 0.63 -30.60 -1.55
CA PHE A 258 1.28 -30.80 -2.84
C PHE A 258 1.06 -29.61 -3.78
N LEU A 259 -0.19 -29.14 -3.93
CA LEU A 259 -0.50 -28.00 -4.79
C LEU A 259 0.21 -26.74 -4.28
N SER A 260 0.21 -26.51 -2.96
CA SER A 260 0.93 -25.40 -2.34
C SER A 260 2.44 -25.44 -2.62
N LEU A 261 3.08 -26.60 -2.50
CA LEU A 261 4.50 -26.75 -2.82
C LEU A 261 4.77 -26.43 -4.29
N MET A 262 3.95 -26.93 -5.21
CA MET A 262 4.15 -26.70 -6.64
C MET A 262 3.95 -25.23 -7.02
N ASP A 263 3.03 -24.52 -6.36
CA ASP A 263 2.86 -23.08 -6.50
C ASP A 263 4.09 -22.32 -5.95
N THR A 264 4.63 -22.72 -4.79
CA THR A 264 5.89 -22.16 -4.25
C THR A 264 7.05 -22.34 -5.24
N LEU A 265 7.18 -23.53 -5.83
CA LEU A 265 8.21 -23.82 -6.83
C LEU A 265 8.00 -22.94 -8.08
N ASP A 266 6.81 -22.91 -8.68
CA ASP A 266 6.54 -21.97 -9.80
C ASP A 266 6.92 -20.53 -9.43
N GLY A 267 6.61 -20.12 -8.20
CA GLY A 267 7.04 -18.87 -7.60
C GLY A 267 8.55 -18.65 -7.69
N TRP A 268 9.34 -19.58 -7.16
CA TRP A 268 10.81 -19.50 -7.20
C TRP A 268 11.35 -19.50 -8.63
N TRP A 269 10.72 -20.22 -9.56
CA TRP A 269 11.11 -20.20 -10.97
C TRP A 269 10.92 -18.83 -11.62
N GLN A 270 9.79 -18.17 -11.35
CA GLN A 270 9.51 -16.82 -11.84
C GLN A 270 10.41 -15.80 -11.15
N MET A 271 10.57 -15.90 -9.83
CA MET A 271 11.47 -15.05 -9.05
C MET A 271 12.89 -15.14 -9.58
N ALA A 272 13.39 -16.34 -9.87
CA ALA A 272 14.74 -16.53 -10.40
C ALA A 272 14.98 -15.72 -11.68
N LYS A 273 14.01 -15.67 -12.61
CA LYS A 273 14.13 -14.79 -13.80
C LYS A 273 14.10 -13.33 -13.40
N ARG A 274 13.09 -12.95 -12.60
CA ARG A 274 12.88 -11.57 -12.19
C ARG A 274 14.09 -11.01 -11.44
N GLU A 275 14.85 -11.81 -10.68
CA GLU A 275 16.09 -11.38 -9.98
C GLU A 275 17.12 -10.73 -10.90
N THR A 276 17.05 -10.98 -12.20
CA THR A 276 17.97 -10.41 -13.19
C THR A 276 17.41 -9.19 -13.92
N GLU A 277 16.18 -8.79 -13.59
CA GLU A 277 15.40 -7.76 -14.27
C GLU A 277 14.89 -6.70 -13.28
N ILE A 278 14.85 -5.45 -13.71
CA ILE A 278 14.19 -4.36 -12.99
C ILE A 278 13.28 -3.57 -13.93
N THR A 279 12.33 -2.85 -13.37
CA THR A 279 11.37 -2.03 -14.13
C THR A 279 11.87 -0.59 -14.19
N VAL A 280 11.96 -0.04 -15.39
CA VAL A 280 12.29 1.38 -15.62
C VAL A 280 11.28 1.93 -16.63
N GLY A 281 10.48 2.91 -16.22
CA GLY A 281 9.26 3.30 -16.92
C GLY A 281 8.27 2.14 -17.01
N ASN A 282 7.73 1.94 -18.21
CA ASN A 282 6.82 0.82 -18.50
C ASN A 282 7.55 -0.39 -19.11
N ARG A 283 8.88 -0.48 -18.96
CA ARG A 283 9.71 -1.53 -19.57
C ARG A 283 10.48 -2.31 -18.52
N THR A 284 10.48 -3.63 -18.67
CA THR A 284 11.37 -4.52 -17.92
C THR A 284 12.71 -4.58 -18.64
N VAL A 285 13.76 -4.20 -17.94
CA VAL A 285 15.14 -4.16 -18.44
C VAL A 285 16.04 -5.04 -17.57
N LYS A 286 17.14 -5.53 -18.15
CA LYS A 286 18.12 -6.30 -17.38
C LYS A 286 18.82 -5.39 -16.37
N LEU A 287 18.96 -5.86 -15.13
CA LEU A 287 19.67 -5.12 -14.07
C LEU A 287 21.10 -4.75 -14.50
N GLU A 288 21.79 -5.67 -15.16
CA GLU A 288 23.14 -5.44 -15.69
C GLU A 288 23.22 -4.26 -16.67
N ALA A 289 22.22 -4.09 -17.54
CA ALA A 289 22.18 -2.98 -18.48
C ALA A 289 22.00 -1.63 -17.75
N VAL A 290 21.17 -1.60 -16.70
CA VAL A 290 20.98 -0.40 -15.89
C VAL A 290 22.24 -0.05 -15.11
N LEU A 291 22.91 -1.04 -14.51
CA LEU A 291 24.17 -0.84 -13.82
C LEU A 291 25.27 -0.33 -14.77
N ALA A 292 25.33 -0.86 -16.00
CA ALA A 292 26.26 -0.38 -17.02
C ALA A 292 25.99 1.09 -17.41
N GLU A 293 24.72 1.48 -17.56
CA GLU A 293 24.34 2.88 -17.83
C GLU A 293 24.67 3.81 -16.65
N MET A 294 24.42 3.37 -15.42
CA MET A 294 24.81 4.10 -14.19
C MET A 294 26.32 4.27 -14.08
N ALA A 295 27.09 3.20 -14.36
CA ALA A 295 28.56 3.24 -14.39
C ALA A 295 29.08 4.17 -15.49
N ALA A 296 28.48 4.17 -16.68
CA ALA A 296 28.85 5.08 -17.77
C ALA A 296 28.57 6.55 -17.42
N THR A 297 27.47 6.82 -16.71
CA THR A 297 27.07 8.18 -16.31
C THR A 297 28.03 8.77 -15.27
N ARG A 298 28.35 7.99 -14.23
CA ARG A 298 29.12 8.45 -13.06
C ARG A 298 30.62 8.16 -13.14
N GLY A 299 31.02 7.13 -13.88
CA GLY A 299 32.34 6.48 -13.82
C GLY A 299 32.41 5.49 -12.64
N GLU A 300 33.06 4.34 -12.86
CA GLU A 300 33.35 3.40 -11.77
C GLU A 300 34.31 4.05 -10.77
N ARG A 301 33.94 4.04 -9.48
CA ARG A 301 34.83 4.41 -8.40
C ARG A 301 35.26 3.15 -7.69
N THR A 302 36.55 3.00 -7.44
CA THR A 302 37.02 1.89 -6.61
C THR A 302 36.40 2.08 -5.22
N PRO A 303 35.69 1.08 -4.67
CA PRO A 303 35.24 1.15 -3.29
C PRO A 303 36.49 1.34 -2.42
N LEU A 304 36.37 2.17 -1.39
CA LEU A 304 37.41 2.20 -0.34
C LEU A 304 37.44 0.79 0.26
N LYS A 305 38.39 -0.03 -0.18
CA LYS A 305 38.73 -1.26 0.52
C LYS A 305 39.01 -0.84 1.97
N GLU A 306 38.16 -1.25 2.90
CA GLU A 306 38.44 -1.06 4.32
C GLU A 306 39.64 -1.97 4.65
N HIS A 307 40.84 -1.42 4.50
CA HIS A 307 42.08 -2.05 4.91
C HIS A 307 42.68 -1.16 6.00
N GLY A 308 42.39 -1.51 7.26
CA GLY A 308 42.97 -0.88 8.45
C GLY A 308 41.98 -0.11 9.32
N ALA A 309 42.37 0.10 10.59
CA ALA A 309 41.61 0.94 11.51
C ALA A 309 41.68 2.40 11.06
N LYS A 310 40.51 3.02 10.81
CA LYS A 310 40.39 4.44 10.45
C LYS A 310 41.12 5.31 11.48
N THR A 311 41.93 6.26 11.02
CA THR A 311 42.55 7.29 11.86
C THR A 311 41.48 8.16 12.55
N SER A 312 41.83 8.85 13.64
CA SER A 312 40.90 9.76 14.33
C SER A 312 40.36 10.85 13.40
N TRP A 313 41.18 11.34 12.46
CA TRP A 313 40.75 12.31 11.45
C TRP A 313 39.79 11.72 10.42
N GLU A 314 40.03 10.50 9.95
CA GLU A 314 39.09 9.81 9.04
C GLU A 314 37.77 9.48 9.71
N LYS A 315 37.79 9.12 11.00
CA LYS A 315 36.59 8.95 11.83
C LYS A 315 35.82 10.26 11.97
N ALA A 316 36.50 11.37 12.27
CA ALA A 316 35.89 12.69 12.38
C ALA A 316 35.32 13.18 11.04
N LYS A 317 36.07 12.99 9.94
CA LYS A 317 35.63 13.32 8.57
C LYS A 317 34.42 12.48 8.16
N SER A 318 34.45 11.16 8.40
CA SER A 318 33.33 10.27 8.13
C SER A 318 32.09 10.64 8.95
N TRP A 319 32.28 10.99 10.23
CA TRP A 319 31.22 11.53 11.07
C TRP A 319 30.64 12.83 10.52
N LEU A 320 31.47 13.80 10.11
CA LEU A 320 31.01 15.05 9.50
C LEU A 320 30.23 14.81 8.20
N TRP A 321 30.70 13.92 7.33
CA TRP A 321 29.98 13.55 6.12
C TRP A 321 28.67 12.84 6.41
N SER A 322 28.65 11.97 7.42
CA SER A 322 27.43 11.31 7.91
C SER A 322 26.42 12.34 8.41
N GLN A 323 26.86 13.33 9.20
CA GLN A 323 25.98 14.43 9.64
C GLN A 323 25.47 15.28 8.47
N ALA A 324 26.31 15.60 7.49
CA ALA A 324 25.89 16.33 6.29
C ALA A 324 24.89 15.53 5.44
N ALA A 325 25.09 14.21 5.31
CA ALA A 325 24.21 13.31 4.57
C ALA A 325 22.79 13.24 5.14
N GLN A 326 22.61 13.44 6.45
CA GLN A 326 21.29 13.50 7.08
C GLN A 326 20.40 14.64 6.55
N PHE A 327 21.00 15.67 5.95
CA PHE A 327 20.29 16.78 5.32
C PHE A 327 20.08 16.58 3.82
N VAL A 328 20.66 15.54 3.22
CA VAL A 328 20.59 15.33 1.77
C VAL A 328 19.31 14.60 1.38
N ARG A 329 18.58 15.15 0.42
CA ARG A 329 17.41 14.49 -0.19
C ARG A 329 17.85 13.62 -1.37
N MET A 330 17.22 12.45 -1.52
CA MET A 330 17.58 11.49 -2.56
C MET A 330 17.45 12.08 -3.97
N GLU A 331 16.43 12.89 -4.23
CA GLU A 331 16.25 13.53 -5.53
C GLU A 331 17.43 14.44 -5.91
N HIS A 332 17.89 15.29 -4.99
CA HIS A 332 19.03 16.15 -5.22
C HIS A 332 20.33 15.35 -5.31
N PHE A 333 20.45 14.26 -4.55
CA PHE A 333 21.57 13.33 -4.67
C PHE A 333 21.62 12.68 -6.06
N ALA A 334 20.53 12.08 -6.53
CA ALA A 334 20.42 11.49 -7.86
C ALA A 334 20.75 12.50 -8.97
N ARG A 335 20.26 13.73 -8.86
CA ARG A 335 20.58 14.81 -9.81
C ARG A 335 22.07 15.14 -9.88
N LYS A 336 22.76 15.11 -8.74
CA LYS A 336 24.24 15.28 -8.72
C LYS A 336 24.93 14.13 -9.46
N LEU A 337 24.43 12.90 -9.31
CA LEU A 337 24.99 11.72 -9.99
C LEU A 337 24.79 11.80 -11.50
N ASP A 338 23.63 12.30 -11.93
CA ASP A 338 23.28 12.55 -13.33
C ASP A 338 23.88 13.86 -13.90
N LYS A 339 24.80 14.51 -13.18
CA LYS A 339 25.46 15.77 -13.61
C LYS A 339 24.45 16.88 -13.99
N GLY A 340 23.29 16.88 -13.34
CA GLY A 340 22.23 17.86 -13.52
C GLY A 340 21.23 17.55 -14.62
N ASP A 341 21.30 16.37 -15.26
CA ASP A 341 20.25 15.89 -16.15
C ASP A 341 19.07 15.35 -15.34
N ASP A 342 17.96 16.08 -15.34
CA ASP A 342 16.74 15.66 -14.64
C ASP A 342 16.13 14.38 -15.27
N GLY A 343 16.54 13.99 -16.49
CA GLY A 343 16.17 12.75 -17.19
C GLY A 343 17.21 11.62 -17.12
N GLY A 344 18.26 11.79 -16.32
CA GLY A 344 19.34 10.82 -16.19
C GLY A 344 18.93 9.51 -15.50
N ILE A 345 19.79 8.50 -15.59
CA ILE A 345 19.47 7.15 -15.14
C ILE A 345 19.25 7.06 -13.62
N PHE A 346 19.97 7.84 -12.81
CA PHE A 346 19.76 7.84 -11.36
C PHE A 346 18.42 8.47 -11.00
N GLN A 347 18.03 9.57 -11.66
CA GLN A 347 16.71 10.19 -11.51
C GLN A 347 15.59 9.23 -11.90
N ARG A 348 15.68 8.60 -13.08
CA ARG A 348 14.64 7.68 -13.56
C ARG A 348 14.42 6.54 -12.57
N VAL A 349 15.48 5.84 -12.17
CA VAL A 349 15.38 4.62 -11.37
C VAL A 349 15.18 4.89 -9.88
N LEU A 350 15.93 5.84 -9.31
CA LEU A 350 15.89 6.07 -7.86
C LEU A 350 14.77 7.02 -7.45
N VAL A 351 14.25 7.89 -8.33
CA VAL A 351 13.35 8.99 -7.93
C VAL A 351 12.01 8.93 -8.67
N ARG A 352 12.03 8.94 -10.00
CA ARG A 352 10.80 9.02 -10.82
C ARG A 352 9.92 7.78 -10.66
N GLU A 353 10.48 6.57 -10.75
CA GLU A 353 9.70 5.33 -10.59
C GLU A 353 9.04 5.23 -9.19
N PRO A 354 9.76 5.43 -8.07
CA PRO A 354 9.12 5.46 -6.75
C PRO A 354 8.08 6.55 -6.59
N ARG A 355 8.30 7.73 -7.16
CA ARG A 355 7.35 8.85 -7.10
C ARG A 355 6.06 8.53 -7.85
N ARG A 356 6.15 8.01 -9.07
CA ARG A 356 4.98 7.60 -9.87
C ARG A 356 4.17 6.54 -9.13
N ALA A 357 4.84 5.51 -8.61
CA ALA A 357 4.16 4.47 -7.84
C ALA A 357 3.46 5.03 -6.60
N ALA A 358 4.10 5.93 -5.87
CA ALA A 358 3.52 6.59 -4.70
C ALA A 358 2.33 7.50 -5.05
N ALA A 359 2.37 8.21 -6.19
CA ALA A 359 1.25 9.02 -6.66
C ALA A 359 0.04 8.13 -7.00
N LYS A 360 0.26 7.02 -7.74
CA LYS A 360 -0.81 6.05 -8.05
C LYS A 360 -1.42 5.42 -6.80
N LEU A 361 -0.56 5.04 -5.85
CA LEU A 361 -0.97 4.54 -4.54
C LEU A 361 -1.96 5.51 -3.89
N ARG A 362 -1.58 6.77 -3.72
CA ARG A 362 -2.37 7.77 -2.98
C ARG A 362 -3.65 8.15 -3.68
N LEU A 363 -3.62 8.33 -5.00
CA LEU A 363 -4.80 8.64 -5.79
C LEU A 363 -5.82 7.49 -5.70
N ARG A 364 -5.36 6.23 -5.81
CA ARG A 364 -6.24 5.07 -5.67
C ARG A 364 -6.73 4.88 -4.25
N GLU A 365 -5.85 5.07 -3.25
CA GLU A 365 -6.19 4.98 -1.84
C GLU A 365 -7.27 6.00 -1.48
N ARG A 366 -7.12 7.25 -1.89
CA ARG A 366 -8.12 8.29 -1.71
C ARG A 366 -9.47 7.87 -2.29
N GLN A 367 -9.51 7.46 -3.56
CA GLN A 367 -10.75 7.05 -4.23
C GLN A 367 -11.46 5.93 -3.45
N VAL A 368 -10.71 4.93 -2.99
CA VAL A 368 -11.27 3.78 -2.26
C VAL A 368 -11.72 4.19 -0.85
N LEU A 369 -10.97 5.05 -0.16
CA LEU A 369 -11.34 5.53 1.17
C LEU A 369 -12.54 6.48 1.14
N GLU A 370 -12.69 7.31 0.11
CA GLU A 370 -13.90 8.13 -0.11
C GLU A 370 -15.12 7.23 -0.34
N GLN A 371 -15.01 6.19 -1.18
CA GLN A 371 -16.08 5.21 -1.38
C GLN A 371 -16.43 4.47 -0.08
N LEU A 372 -15.42 4.05 0.70
CA LEU A 372 -15.64 3.40 1.99
C LEU A 372 -16.35 4.36 2.97
N LYS A 373 -15.92 5.63 3.02
CA LYS A 373 -16.55 6.66 3.84
C LYS A 373 -18.02 6.83 3.50
N ASP A 374 -18.35 6.95 2.21
CA ASP A 374 -19.72 7.12 1.74
C ASP A 374 -20.60 5.90 2.05
N LEU A 375 -20.03 4.70 2.01
CA LEU A 375 -20.73 3.49 2.44
C LEU A 375 -20.97 3.49 3.96
N LEU A 376 -20.00 3.91 4.76
CA LEU A 376 -20.09 3.96 6.22
C LEU A 376 -21.00 5.09 6.74
N THR A 377 -21.07 6.24 6.06
CA THR A 377 -22.01 7.33 6.39
C THR A 377 -23.44 6.99 6.04
N GLY A 378 -23.66 6.07 5.09
CA GLY A 378 -24.98 5.67 4.65
C GLY A 378 -25.80 4.88 5.69
N PHE A 379 -25.17 4.36 6.74
CA PHE A 379 -25.88 3.67 7.82
C PHE A 379 -26.59 4.68 8.73
N ASP A 380 -27.88 4.45 8.99
CA ASP A 380 -28.60 5.22 10.00
C ASP A 380 -28.14 4.78 11.40
N LEU A 381 -27.36 5.64 12.05
CA LEU A 381 -26.73 5.37 13.35
C LEU A 381 -27.66 5.68 14.53
N GLY A 382 -28.73 6.48 14.34
CA GLY A 382 -29.67 6.89 15.39
C GLY A 382 -29.02 7.35 16.72
N ASP A 383 -29.75 7.21 17.83
CA ASP A 383 -29.23 7.32 19.21
C ASP A 383 -28.60 5.98 19.70
N MET A 384 -28.45 4.99 18.81
CA MET A 384 -28.05 3.61 19.11
C MET A 384 -26.54 3.48 19.31
N HIS A 385 -26.01 4.24 20.28
CA HIS A 385 -24.62 4.14 20.68
C HIS A 385 -24.27 2.74 21.18
N GLN A 386 -25.22 2.01 21.76
CA GLN A 386 -25.03 0.64 22.23
C GLN A 386 -26.16 -0.29 21.78
N ILE A 387 -25.80 -1.53 21.41
CA ILE A 387 -26.75 -2.62 21.13
C ILE A 387 -26.40 -3.76 22.07
N ARG A 388 -27.34 -4.16 22.94
CA ARG A 388 -27.16 -5.26 23.88
C ARG A 388 -27.66 -6.56 23.24
N ALA A 389 -26.80 -7.56 23.18
CA ALA A 389 -27.10 -8.91 22.73
C ALA A 389 -27.18 -9.82 23.95
N GLU A 390 -28.40 -10.02 24.45
CA GLU A 390 -28.63 -10.80 25.67
C GLU A 390 -28.32 -12.28 25.45
N GLY A 391 -27.52 -12.86 26.35
CA GLY A 391 -27.15 -14.28 26.30
C GLY A 391 -26.37 -14.73 25.05
N LEU A 392 -25.80 -13.80 24.28
CA LEU A 392 -25.04 -14.13 23.07
C LEU A 392 -23.73 -14.85 23.39
N VAL A 393 -23.07 -14.51 24.49
CA VAL A 393 -21.81 -15.10 24.94
C VAL A 393 -22.11 -16.31 25.81
N VAL A 394 -21.52 -17.46 25.53
CA VAL A 394 -21.58 -18.62 26.43
C VAL A 394 -20.16 -19.10 26.68
N ASP A 395 -19.74 -19.01 27.93
CA ASP A 395 -18.41 -19.45 28.34
C ASP A 395 -18.27 -20.98 28.26
N LYS A 396 -17.05 -21.46 28.50
CA LYS A 396 -16.73 -22.90 28.48
C LYS A 396 -17.47 -23.71 29.54
N ASP A 397 -17.95 -23.05 30.59
CA ASP A 397 -18.68 -23.66 31.70
C ASP A 397 -20.21 -23.66 31.44
N GLY A 398 -20.65 -23.06 30.33
CA GLY A 398 -22.05 -23.02 29.91
C GLY A 398 -22.84 -21.81 30.43
N ASN A 399 -22.19 -20.82 31.04
CA ASN A 399 -22.88 -19.62 31.54
C ASN A 399 -23.12 -18.63 30.41
N ALA A 400 -24.38 -18.23 30.23
CA ALA A 400 -24.76 -17.21 29.27
C ALA A 400 -24.56 -15.80 29.84
N THR A 401 -23.88 -14.93 29.08
CA THR A 401 -23.66 -13.51 29.40
C THR A 401 -23.94 -12.63 28.18
N ASP A 402 -24.12 -11.34 28.43
CA ASP A 402 -24.48 -10.38 27.38
C ASP A 402 -23.24 -9.85 26.67
N TYR A 403 -23.36 -9.67 25.36
CA TYR A 403 -22.42 -8.85 24.59
C TYR A 403 -23.00 -7.46 24.35
N VAL A 404 -22.19 -6.42 24.50
CA VAL A 404 -22.63 -5.03 24.24
C VAL A 404 -21.80 -4.47 23.10
N PHE A 405 -22.42 -4.32 21.94
CA PHE A 405 -21.87 -3.55 20.84
C PHE A 405 -21.88 -2.06 21.23
N GLY A 406 -20.81 -1.33 20.92
CA GLY A 406 -20.63 0.08 21.23
C GLY A 406 -20.15 0.38 22.66
N ARG A 407 -19.77 -0.65 23.43
CA ARG A 407 -19.43 -0.53 24.86
C ARG A 407 -18.31 0.48 25.16
N ASN A 408 -17.28 0.53 24.32
CA ASN A 408 -16.09 1.35 24.54
C ASN A 408 -16.21 2.79 24.01
N SER A 409 -17.40 3.24 23.58
CA SER A 409 -17.67 4.61 23.11
C SER A 409 -16.75 5.13 22.00
N LYS A 410 -16.02 4.26 21.28
CA LYS A 410 -15.12 4.64 20.17
C LYS A 410 -15.80 4.55 18.80
N ILE A 411 -16.88 3.78 18.70
CA ILE A 411 -17.71 3.63 17.50
C ILE A 411 -19.14 3.27 17.90
N ALA A 412 -20.12 3.65 17.08
CA ALA A 412 -21.53 3.30 17.30
C ALA A 412 -21.74 1.78 17.25
N GLY A 413 -22.58 1.25 18.14
CA GLY A 413 -22.88 -0.19 18.22
C GLY A 413 -23.35 -0.80 16.90
N LYS A 414 -24.10 -0.04 16.08
CA LYS A 414 -24.52 -0.48 14.75
C LYS A 414 -23.35 -0.73 13.80
N LEU A 415 -22.30 0.11 13.82
CA LEU A 415 -21.12 -0.10 12.96
C LEU A 415 -20.28 -1.29 13.43
N GLU A 416 -20.22 -1.51 14.74
CA GLU A 416 -19.59 -2.71 15.32
C GLU A 416 -20.33 -3.98 14.87
N LEU A 417 -21.66 -3.96 14.91
CA LEU A 417 -22.52 -5.03 14.41
C LEU A 417 -22.36 -5.25 12.89
N VAL A 418 -22.31 -4.17 12.10
CA VAL A 418 -22.05 -4.25 10.65
C VAL A 418 -20.71 -4.93 10.36
N HIS A 419 -19.67 -4.62 11.12
CA HIS A 419 -18.37 -5.28 10.94
C HIS A 419 -18.38 -6.75 11.36
N ALA A 420 -19.16 -7.13 12.37
CA ALA A 420 -19.41 -8.53 12.69
C ALA A 420 -20.13 -9.25 11.52
N ILE A 421 -21.15 -8.65 10.93
CA ILE A 421 -21.86 -9.22 9.77
C ILE A 421 -20.94 -9.34 8.54
N LEU A 422 -20.05 -8.37 8.31
CA LEU A 422 -19.05 -8.43 7.23
C LEU A 422 -18.13 -9.67 7.34
N ASN A 423 -17.90 -10.18 8.55
CA ASN A 423 -17.12 -11.40 8.76
C ASN A 423 -17.88 -12.69 8.44
N MET A 424 -19.19 -12.64 8.16
CA MET A 424 -19.98 -13.78 7.69
C MET A 424 -19.79 -14.10 6.19
N GLY A 425 -19.04 -13.27 5.45
CA GLY A 425 -18.90 -13.40 4.00
C GLY A 425 -18.11 -14.63 3.53
N ASN A 426 -17.41 -15.32 4.44
CA ASN A 426 -16.73 -16.59 4.21
C ASN A 426 -16.63 -17.41 5.51
N LYS A 427 -16.54 -18.74 5.40
CA LYS A 427 -16.49 -19.68 6.55
C LYS A 427 -15.35 -19.43 7.52
N SER A 428 -14.16 -19.10 7.00
CA SER A 428 -12.96 -18.93 7.82
C SER A 428 -13.11 -17.74 8.77
N ASN A 429 -13.57 -16.60 8.25
CA ASN A 429 -13.82 -15.40 9.06
C ASN A 429 -15.00 -15.61 10.03
N GLU A 430 -16.10 -16.24 9.60
CA GLU A 430 -17.24 -16.49 10.47
C GLU A 430 -16.83 -17.39 11.65
N ARG A 431 -16.04 -18.44 11.38
CA ARG A 431 -15.50 -19.32 12.42
C ARG A 431 -14.63 -18.56 13.42
N VAL A 432 -13.72 -17.71 12.96
CA VAL A 432 -12.85 -16.93 13.86
C VAL A 432 -13.67 -15.93 14.69
N LEU A 433 -14.64 -15.24 14.08
CA LEU A 433 -15.54 -14.32 14.76
C LEU A 433 -16.32 -15.04 15.88
N VAL A 434 -17.04 -16.10 15.52
CA VAL A 434 -17.97 -16.77 16.43
C VAL A 434 -17.23 -17.45 17.57
N LEU A 435 -16.15 -18.17 17.29
CA LEU A 435 -15.38 -18.85 18.34
C LEU A 435 -14.55 -17.88 19.16
N GLY A 436 -14.02 -16.82 18.55
CA GLY A 436 -13.18 -15.83 19.24
C GLY A 436 -13.94 -14.95 20.23
N HIS A 437 -15.25 -14.78 20.03
CA HIS A 437 -16.14 -14.03 20.93
C HIS A 437 -17.02 -14.93 21.79
N GLU A 438 -16.84 -16.25 21.74
CA GLU A 438 -17.64 -17.23 22.48
C GLU A 438 -19.15 -17.13 22.14
N TRP A 439 -19.47 -16.75 20.90
CA TRP A 439 -20.85 -16.64 20.38
C TRP A 439 -21.40 -17.97 19.85
N GLY A 440 -20.57 -19.01 19.87
CA GLY A 440 -20.91 -20.34 19.38
C GLY A 440 -19.79 -21.33 19.69
N THR A 441 -19.98 -22.57 19.27
CA THR A 441 -19.08 -23.69 19.57
C THR A 441 -18.69 -24.43 18.30
N GLU A 442 -17.64 -25.23 18.38
CA GLU A 442 -17.25 -26.15 17.30
C GLU A 442 -17.20 -27.57 17.84
N THR A 443 -17.82 -28.51 17.13
CA THR A 443 -17.81 -29.94 17.46
C THR A 443 -17.46 -30.72 16.20
N ASP A 444 -16.44 -31.57 16.27
CA ASP A 444 -15.93 -32.37 15.14
C ASP A 444 -15.62 -31.54 13.88
N GLY A 445 -15.14 -30.30 14.05
CA GLY A 445 -14.81 -29.37 12.96
C GLY A 445 -16.04 -28.73 12.30
N VAL A 446 -17.24 -28.89 12.86
CA VAL A 446 -18.46 -28.21 12.43
C VAL A 446 -18.74 -27.04 13.36
N LEU A 447 -18.77 -25.84 12.79
CA LEU A 447 -19.12 -24.60 13.49
C LEU A 447 -20.64 -24.56 13.75
N ASP A 448 -21.03 -24.39 15.00
CA ASP A 448 -22.37 -23.98 15.39
C ASP A 448 -22.41 -22.46 15.61
N SER A 449 -22.93 -21.73 14.61
CA SER A 449 -23.17 -20.28 14.68
C SER A 449 -24.65 -19.92 14.84
N SER A 450 -25.49 -20.86 15.30
CA SER A 450 -26.95 -20.68 15.41
C SER A 450 -27.35 -19.49 16.27
N ARG A 451 -26.70 -19.28 17.42
CA ARG A 451 -26.96 -18.12 18.32
C ARG A 451 -26.64 -16.80 17.65
N TRP A 452 -25.45 -16.70 17.06
CA TRP A 452 -25.03 -15.53 16.31
C TRP A 452 -26.02 -15.19 15.18
N ARG A 453 -26.43 -16.19 14.40
CA ARG A 453 -27.40 -16.00 13.29
C ARG A 453 -28.79 -15.63 13.79
N ALA A 454 -29.24 -16.17 14.92
CA ALA A 454 -30.51 -15.80 15.54
C ALA A 454 -30.51 -14.35 16.00
N PHE A 455 -29.43 -13.89 16.65
CA PHE A 455 -29.28 -12.49 17.05
C PHE A 455 -29.27 -11.55 15.83
N VAL A 456 -28.55 -11.87 14.75
CA VAL A 456 -28.58 -11.05 13.54
C VAL A 456 -30.00 -10.95 12.96
N GLN A 457 -30.75 -12.06 12.96
CA GLN A 457 -32.14 -12.07 12.50
C GLN A 457 -33.06 -11.21 13.39
N GLU A 458 -32.85 -11.23 14.71
CA GLU A 458 -33.56 -10.36 15.65
C GLU A 458 -33.31 -8.88 15.34
N GLN A 459 -32.06 -8.51 15.05
CA GLN A 459 -31.71 -7.12 14.69
C GLN A 459 -32.33 -6.69 13.33
N ILE A 460 -32.55 -7.64 12.42
CA ILE A 460 -33.28 -7.38 11.17
C ILE A 460 -34.77 -7.21 11.44
N ASP A 461 -35.37 -8.09 12.23
CA ASP A 461 -36.79 -8.04 12.58
C ASP A 461 -37.13 -6.77 13.39
N ALA A 462 -36.19 -6.29 14.23
CA ALA A 462 -36.29 -5.05 14.97
C ALA A 462 -36.06 -3.77 14.12
N GLY A 463 -35.69 -3.92 12.83
CA GLY A 463 -35.40 -2.80 11.94
C GLY A 463 -34.05 -2.11 12.18
N VAL A 464 -33.21 -2.64 13.07
CA VAL A 464 -31.85 -2.13 13.33
C VAL A 464 -30.96 -2.35 12.10
N ILE A 465 -31.10 -3.50 11.44
CA ILE A 465 -30.47 -3.82 10.16
C ILE A 465 -31.56 -3.88 9.07
N THR A 466 -31.48 -2.98 8.10
CA THR A 466 -32.45 -2.88 7.00
C THR A 466 -31.99 -3.57 5.72
N GLU A 467 -32.89 -3.78 4.74
CA GLU A 467 -32.49 -4.25 3.40
C GLU A 467 -31.46 -3.32 2.73
N ALA A 468 -31.57 -2.00 2.96
CA ALA A 468 -30.60 -1.03 2.49
C ALA A 468 -29.21 -1.22 3.15
N ASP A 469 -29.18 -1.56 4.44
CA ASP A 469 -27.94 -1.87 5.16
C ASP A 469 -27.29 -3.15 4.62
N LEU A 470 -28.07 -4.21 4.37
CA LEU A 470 -27.58 -5.44 3.74
C LEU A 470 -26.99 -5.18 2.35
N LYS A 471 -27.61 -4.30 1.55
CA LYS A 471 -27.07 -3.88 0.25
C LYS A 471 -25.74 -3.14 0.41
N ARG A 472 -25.60 -2.26 1.41
CA ARG A 472 -24.33 -1.57 1.70
C ARG A 472 -23.25 -2.53 2.17
N ILE A 473 -23.58 -3.51 3.00
CA ILE A 473 -22.66 -4.58 3.41
C ILE A 473 -22.09 -5.31 2.18
N GLN A 474 -22.94 -5.64 1.21
CA GLN A 474 -22.46 -6.21 -0.06
C GLN A 474 -21.56 -5.24 -0.83
N GLN A 475 -21.89 -3.94 -0.86
CA GLN A 475 -21.03 -2.94 -1.53
C GLN A 475 -19.65 -2.80 -0.85
N ILE A 476 -19.55 -2.97 0.47
CA ILE A 476 -18.27 -2.99 1.18
C ILE A 476 -17.46 -4.24 0.77
N TRP A 477 -18.08 -5.42 0.67
CA TRP A 477 -17.43 -6.61 0.12
C TRP A 477 -16.96 -6.39 -1.32
N ASP A 478 -17.82 -5.85 -2.18
CA ASP A 478 -17.49 -5.55 -3.58
C ASP A 478 -16.32 -4.55 -3.68
N LEU A 479 -16.26 -3.56 -2.79
CA LEU A 479 -15.16 -2.60 -2.72
C LEU A 479 -13.83 -3.29 -2.38
N THR A 480 -13.80 -4.12 -1.33
CA THR A 480 -12.59 -4.87 -0.97
C THR A 480 -12.18 -5.86 -2.06
N GLU A 481 -13.15 -6.49 -2.72
CA GLU A 481 -12.93 -7.41 -3.83
C GLU A 481 -12.35 -6.70 -5.06
N SER A 482 -12.73 -5.44 -5.30
CA SER A 482 -12.22 -4.65 -6.43
C SER A 482 -10.70 -4.46 -6.40
N LEU A 483 -10.06 -4.63 -5.24
CA LEU A 483 -8.61 -4.50 -5.07
C LEU A 483 -7.85 -5.80 -5.39
N VAL A 484 -8.54 -6.93 -5.36
CA VAL A 484 -7.94 -8.27 -5.46
C VAL A 484 -7.26 -8.53 -6.82
N PRO A 485 -7.83 -8.16 -7.98
CA PRO A 485 -7.21 -8.46 -9.27
C PRO A 485 -5.82 -7.82 -9.43
N ASP A 486 -5.68 -6.53 -9.10
CA ASP A 486 -4.41 -5.83 -9.19
C ASP A 486 -3.41 -6.33 -8.14
N PHE A 487 -3.90 -6.63 -6.93
CA PHE A 487 -3.10 -7.26 -5.89
C PHE A 487 -2.54 -8.62 -6.34
N GLN A 488 -3.36 -9.51 -6.90
CA GLN A 488 -2.92 -10.83 -7.39
C GLN A 488 -1.91 -10.69 -8.51
N LYS A 489 -2.19 -9.81 -9.48
CA LYS A 489 -1.28 -9.51 -10.58
C LYS A 489 0.08 -9.05 -10.05
N THR A 490 0.11 -8.16 -9.07
CA THR A 490 1.36 -7.70 -8.45
C THR A 490 2.01 -8.81 -7.61
N HIS A 491 1.24 -9.61 -6.89
CA HIS A 491 1.77 -10.69 -6.07
C HIS A 491 2.48 -11.74 -6.93
N VAL A 492 1.87 -12.17 -8.04
CA VAL A 492 2.53 -12.98 -9.07
C VAL A 492 3.74 -12.25 -9.64
N ALA A 493 3.63 -10.93 -9.84
CA ALA A 493 4.72 -10.14 -10.36
C ALA A 493 5.93 -10.02 -9.43
N VAL A 494 5.73 -10.10 -8.12
CA VAL A 494 6.79 -9.93 -7.12
C VAL A 494 7.29 -11.27 -6.62
N PHE A 495 6.38 -12.18 -6.26
CA PHE A 495 6.66 -13.46 -5.61
C PHE A 495 6.43 -14.69 -6.51
N GLY A 496 5.91 -14.48 -7.72
CA GLY A 496 5.82 -15.52 -8.74
C GLY A 496 4.63 -16.48 -8.64
N HIS A 497 3.74 -16.33 -7.66
CA HIS A 497 2.56 -17.19 -7.47
C HIS A 497 1.33 -16.35 -7.11
N GLU A 498 0.13 -16.90 -7.31
CA GLU A 498 -1.12 -16.29 -6.83
C GLU A 498 -1.35 -16.63 -5.36
N VAL A 499 -2.00 -15.72 -4.65
CA VAL A 499 -2.49 -15.93 -3.30
C VAL A 499 -3.77 -16.78 -3.39
N ARG A 500 -3.82 -17.93 -2.73
CA ARG A 500 -5.08 -18.70 -2.61
C ARG A 500 -6.11 -17.87 -1.85
N LEU A 501 -7.14 -17.37 -2.51
CA LEU A 501 -8.17 -16.56 -1.87
C LEU A 501 -9.14 -17.42 -1.07
N GLN A 502 -9.65 -16.87 0.02
CA GLN A 502 -10.75 -17.47 0.78
C GLN A 502 -12.00 -17.64 -0.10
N THR A 503 -12.66 -18.79 0.06
CA THR A 503 -13.89 -19.08 -0.69
C THR A 503 -15.04 -18.27 -0.11
N LYS A 504 -15.66 -17.42 -0.94
CA LYS A 504 -16.83 -16.62 -0.56
C LYS A 504 -18.06 -17.52 -0.45
N GLU A 505 -18.95 -17.18 0.46
CA GLU A 505 -20.20 -17.90 0.64
C GLU A 505 -21.41 -16.99 0.48
N GLU A 506 -22.45 -17.52 -0.17
CA GLU A 506 -23.73 -16.84 -0.22
C GLU A 506 -24.35 -16.81 1.19
N VAL A 507 -24.68 -15.61 1.67
CA VAL A 507 -25.32 -15.41 2.97
C VAL A 507 -26.77 -15.01 2.75
N ASN A 508 -27.69 -15.77 3.34
CA ASN A 508 -29.12 -15.55 3.20
C ASN A 508 -29.68 -14.89 4.46
N PHE A 509 -30.43 -13.81 4.27
CA PHE A 509 -31.15 -13.09 5.31
C PHE A 509 -32.65 -13.10 5.00
N LEU A 510 -33.49 -13.16 6.04
CA LEU A 510 -34.92 -12.98 5.90
C LEU A 510 -35.26 -11.56 6.35
N VAL A 511 -35.83 -10.74 5.47
CA VAL A 511 -36.26 -9.38 5.81
C VAL A 511 -37.79 -9.29 5.81
N PRO A 512 -38.40 -8.42 6.64
CA PRO A 512 -39.84 -8.18 6.58
C PRO A 512 -40.29 -7.72 5.19
N ASP A 513 -41.35 -8.32 4.66
CA ASP A 513 -41.95 -7.92 3.37
C ASP A 513 -42.90 -6.72 3.59
N GLY A 514 -42.40 -5.54 3.27
CA GLY A 514 -43.13 -4.27 3.42
C GLY A 514 -44.42 -4.17 2.60
N ALA A 515 -44.69 -5.09 1.67
CA ALA A 515 -45.91 -5.10 0.87
C ALA A 515 -47.09 -5.86 1.51
N THR A 516 -46.84 -6.80 2.43
CA THR A 516 -47.87 -7.72 2.94
C THR A 516 -48.04 -7.71 4.46
N GLY A 517 -47.14 -7.07 5.22
CA GLY A 517 -47.23 -6.92 6.67
C GLY A 517 -47.06 -8.23 7.49
N THR A 518 -47.10 -9.39 6.84
CA THR A 518 -46.93 -10.72 7.47
C THR A 518 -45.98 -11.65 6.72
N GLY A 519 -45.45 -11.23 5.55
CA GLY A 519 -44.51 -12.01 4.74
C GLY A 519 -43.03 -11.76 5.11
N ARG A 520 -42.17 -12.74 4.81
CA ARG A 520 -40.70 -12.57 4.84
C ARG A 520 -40.15 -12.71 3.43
N LYS A 521 -39.26 -11.79 3.03
CA LYS A 521 -38.53 -11.82 1.76
C LYS A 521 -37.11 -12.30 2.02
N GLN A 522 -36.61 -13.24 1.20
CA GLN A 522 -35.23 -13.67 1.28
C GLN A 522 -34.32 -12.71 0.51
N VAL A 523 -33.29 -12.19 1.17
CA VAL A 523 -32.20 -11.40 0.58
C VAL A 523 -30.94 -12.26 0.60
N THR A 524 -30.42 -12.57 -0.59
CA THR A 524 -29.18 -13.32 -0.75
C THR A 524 -28.04 -12.37 -1.09
N LEU A 525 -27.04 -12.32 -0.23
CA LEU A 525 -25.78 -11.64 -0.49
C LEU A 525 -24.76 -12.66 -1.01
N LYS A 526 -23.83 -12.22 -1.88
CA LYS A 526 -22.79 -13.08 -2.46
C LYS A 526 -21.68 -13.45 -1.47
N GLY A 527 -21.62 -12.74 -0.34
CA GLY A 527 -20.49 -12.80 0.58
C GLY A 527 -19.28 -12.03 0.06
N GLY A 528 -18.18 -12.16 0.77
CA GLY A 528 -16.94 -11.45 0.49
C GLY A 528 -15.89 -11.67 1.58
N TYR A 529 -14.74 -11.04 1.37
CA TYR A 529 -13.62 -11.13 2.29
C TYR A 529 -13.36 -9.77 2.93
N VAL A 530 -13.23 -9.74 4.25
CA VAL A 530 -12.69 -8.61 5.01
C VAL A 530 -11.51 -9.07 5.85
N PRO A 531 -10.50 -8.22 6.08
CA PRO A 531 -9.36 -8.53 6.94
C PRO A 531 -9.80 -8.79 8.38
N LEU A 532 -9.26 -9.85 8.98
CA LEU A 532 -9.37 -10.08 10.42
C LEU A 532 -8.48 -9.06 11.14
N THR A 533 -9.07 -8.33 12.07
CA THR A 533 -8.34 -7.42 12.97
C THR A 533 -8.46 -7.96 14.38
N PHE A 534 -7.33 -8.10 15.09
CA PHE A 534 -7.29 -8.68 16.43
C PHE A 534 -7.40 -7.59 17.49
N ASP A 535 -7.96 -7.96 18.65
CA ASP A 535 -8.01 -7.10 19.83
C ASP A 535 -6.60 -6.92 20.43
N GLU A 536 -6.25 -5.68 20.81
CA GLU A 536 -4.89 -5.30 21.24
C GLU A 536 -4.52 -5.87 22.62
N ASP A 537 -5.52 -6.20 23.44
CA ASP A 537 -5.34 -6.72 24.79
C ASP A 537 -5.03 -8.23 24.85
N GLN A 538 -4.89 -8.91 23.69
CA GLN A 538 -4.55 -10.34 23.63
C GLN A 538 -3.04 -10.58 23.39
N ASN A 539 -2.43 -11.40 24.24
CA ASN A 539 -1.09 -11.95 23.98
C ASN A 539 -1.15 -12.92 22.79
N LEU A 540 -0.84 -12.40 21.60
CA LEU A 540 -0.66 -13.21 20.40
C LEU A 540 0.45 -14.27 20.62
N PRO A 541 0.24 -15.55 20.24
CA PRO A 541 1.23 -16.60 20.45
C PRO A 541 2.53 -16.34 19.68
N ARG A 542 3.64 -16.87 20.23
CA ARG A 542 5.03 -16.58 19.82
C ARG A 542 5.31 -16.88 18.34
N ASN A 543 4.58 -17.80 17.73
CA ASN A 543 4.67 -18.17 16.31
C ASN A 543 3.97 -17.19 15.34
N LEU A 544 2.99 -16.41 15.82
CA LEU A 544 2.41 -15.28 15.07
C LEU A 544 3.26 -14.03 15.27
N LYS A 545 3.80 -13.83 16.48
CA LYS A 545 4.68 -12.71 16.81
C LYS A 545 6.04 -12.81 16.13
N SER A 546 6.70 -13.97 16.18
CA SER A 546 7.97 -14.23 15.47
C SER A 546 7.85 -14.08 13.97
N LEU A 547 6.63 -14.24 13.46
CA LEU A 547 6.29 -14.22 12.05
C LEU A 547 5.83 -12.83 11.59
N GLU A 548 5.15 -12.08 12.44
CA GLU A 548 4.94 -10.64 12.27
C GLU A 548 6.28 -9.91 12.35
N ASP A 549 7.17 -10.34 13.26
CA ASP A 549 8.56 -9.92 13.32
C ASP A 549 9.36 -10.42 12.11
N MET A 550 9.04 -11.61 11.56
CA MET A 550 9.62 -12.11 10.29
C MET A 550 9.09 -11.37 9.06
N LEU A 551 7.89 -10.80 9.11
CA LEU A 551 7.30 -9.96 8.06
C LEU A 551 7.77 -8.51 8.18
N LYS A 552 8.12 -8.08 9.40
CA LYS A 552 8.91 -6.87 9.67
C LYS A 552 10.38 -7.05 9.30
N SER A 553 10.91 -8.27 9.37
CA SER A 553 12.32 -8.62 9.04
C SER A 553 12.50 -9.18 7.62
N GLN A 554 11.43 -9.56 6.92
CA GLN A 554 11.45 -9.83 5.48
C GLN A 554 11.50 -8.47 4.80
N ALA A 555 12.73 -7.99 4.62
CA ALA A 555 13.14 -6.83 3.86
C ALA A 555 12.04 -6.29 2.91
N PHE A 556 11.21 -5.41 3.49
CA PHE A 556 10.48 -4.32 2.86
C PHE A 556 9.10 -4.52 2.20
N LEU A 557 8.30 -5.56 2.49
CA LEU A 557 6.90 -5.60 2.01
C LEU A 557 5.86 -5.93 3.09
N PRO A 558 4.70 -5.24 3.13
CA PRO A 558 3.71 -5.46 4.17
C PRO A 558 3.15 -6.89 4.14
N ALA A 559 2.81 -7.38 5.35
CA ALA A 559 2.27 -8.68 5.75
C ALA A 559 0.98 -9.18 5.05
N VAL A 560 0.66 -8.69 3.85
CA VAL A 560 -0.60 -8.90 3.14
C VAL A 560 -0.86 -10.38 2.82
N ASN A 561 0.21 -11.16 2.60
CA ASN A 561 0.11 -12.56 2.17
C ASN A 561 -0.70 -13.45 3.11
N ARG A 562 -0.77 -13.17 4.41
CA ARG A 562 -1.42 -14.08 5.38
C ARG A 562 -2.87 -13.78 5.70
N SER A 563 -3.33 -12.57 5.42
CA SER A 563 -4.75 -12.22 5.59
C SER A 563 -5.61 -12.95 4.55
N PHE A 564 -5.15 -13.01 3.29
CA PHE A 564 -5.91 -13.62 2.19
C PHE A 564 -5.83 -15.16 2.10
N THR A 565 -4.77 -15.81 2.60
CA THR A 565 -4.40 -17.18 2.19
C THR A 565 -4.69 -18.32 3.13
N LYS A 566 -4.60 -18.11 4.45
CA LYS A 566 -4.50 -19.26 5.35
C LYS A 566 -5.85 -19.64 5.94
N ASP A 567 -6.32 -20.85 5.62
CA ASP A 567 -7.35 -21.52 6.42
C ASP A 567 -6.80 -21.68 7.84
N ARG A 568 -7.46 -21.00 8.78
CA ARG A 568 -6.99 -20.90 10.16
C ARG A 568 -7.58 -22.03 10.98
N THR A 569 -7.19 -23.25 10.64
CA THR A 569 -7.52 -24.44 11.42
C THR A 569 -6.92 -24.30 12.82
N GLY A 570 -7.77 -24.10 13.83
CA GLY A 570 -7.37 -24.03 15.24
C GLY A 570 -7.16 -22.64 15.87
N ALA A 571 -7.35 -21.53 15.13
CA ALA A 571 -7.27 -20.18 15.73
C ALA A 571 -8.63 -19.71 16.26
N THR A 572 -8.71 -19.27 17.52
CA THR A 572 -9.90 -18.72 18.20
C THR A 572 -9.57 -17.39 18.88
N TYR A 573 -9.28 -16.35 18.11
CA TYR A 573 -8.89 -15.03 18.64
C TYR A 573 -10.07 -14.07 18.63
N LYS A 574 -10.16 -13.22 19.65
CA LYS A 574 -11.18 -12.18 19.69
C LYS A 574 -10.86 -11.09 18.66
N LEU A 575 -11.86 -10.75 17.84
CA LEU A 575 -11.70 -9.76 16.80
C LEU A 575 -12.01 -8.35 17.33
N ALA A 576 -11.23 -7.39 16.85
CA ALA A 576 -11.50 -5.98 17.05
C ALA A 576 -12.57 -5.53 16.04
N LEU A 577 -13.81 -5.42 16.49
CA LEU A 577 -14.93 -5.05 15.63
C LEU A 577 -14.95 -3.53 15.36
N ASN A 578 -14.10 -3.08 14.44
CA ASN A 578 -14.12 -1.71 13.96
C ASN A 578 -13.96 -1.64 12.42
N PRO A 579 -15.03 -1.31 11.65
CA PRO A 579 -14.96 -1.22 10.19
C PRO A 579 -14.07 -0.08 9.70
N LEU A 580 -13.71 0.91 10.55
CA LEU A 580 -12.76 1.95 10.18
C LEU A 580 -11.34 1.39 9.98
N ARG A 581 -11.03 0.23 10.60
CA ARG A 581 -9.76 -0.48 10.37
C ARG A 581 -9.66 -1.08 8.96
N LEU A 582 -10.76 -1.13 8.20
CA LEU A 582 -10.71 -1.50 6.78
C LEU A 582 -9.86 -0.51 5.97
N GLY A 583 -9.79 0.76 6.38
CA GLY A 583 -8.91 1.74 5.74
C GLY A 583 -7.43 1.38 5.84
N GLU A 584 -6.99 0.80 6.96
CA GLU A 584 -5.62 0.32 7.12
C GLU A 584 -5.32 -0.85 6.19
N HIS A 585 -6.29 -1.74 5.99
CA HIS A 585 -6.14 -2.85 5.07
C HIS A 585 -6.11 -2.38 3.61
N VAL A 586 -6.97 -1.44 3.23
CA VAL A 586 -6.92 -0.79 1.91
C VAL A 586 -5.51 -0.25 1.67
N HIS A 587 -4.96 0.50 2.62
CA HIS A 587 -3.59 1.01 2.54
C HIS A 587 -2.56 -0.12 2.34
N SER A 588 -2.62 -1.18 3.15
CA SER A 588 -1.68 -2.30 3.04
C SER A 588 -1.77 -3.01 1.69
N VAL A 589 -2.98 -3.28 1.20
CA VAL A 589 -3.20 -3.93 -0.11
C VAL A 589 -2.66 -3.05 -1.23
N LEU A 590 -3.00 -1.77 -1.24
CA LEU A 590 -2.54 -0.85 -2.29
C LEU A 590 -1.02 -0.61 -2.21
N THR A 591 -0.45 -0.55 -1.01
CA THR A 591 1.01 -0.46 -0.83
C THR A 591 1.70 -1.69 -1.42
N MET A 592 1.17 -2.89 -1.18
CA MET A 592 1.67 -4.08 -1.86
C MET A 592 1.49 -3.97 -3.37
N THR A 593 0.31 -3.54 -3.86
CA THR A 593 0.02 -3.46 -5.29
C THR A 593 0.94 -2.50 -6.04
N TYR A 594 1.25 -1.33 -5.48
CA TYR A 594 1.98 -0.27 -6.18
C TYR A 594 3.44 -0.12 -5.74
N MET A 595 3.74 -0.25 -4.45
CA MET A 595 5.10 -0.04 -3.95
C MET A 595 5.93 -1.32 -3.99
N ALA A 596 5.31 -2.51 -3.97
CA ALA A 596 6.09 -3.73 -3.87
C ALA A 596 7.07 -4.00 -5.00
N PRO A 597 6.68 -3.82 -6.28
CA PRO A 597 7.60 -3.99 -7.39
C PRO A 597 8.77 -3.01 -7.31
N ILE A 598 8.49 -1.76 -6.94
CA ILE A 598 9.50 -0.69 -6.85
C ILE A 598 10.51 -0.99 -5.75
N VAL A 599 10.02 -1.34 -4.56
CA VAL A 599 10.87 -1.61 -3.40
C VAL A 599 11.76 -2.82 -3.66
N ARG A 600 11.22 -3.87 -4.28
CA ARG A 600 12.00 -5.02 -4.73
C ARG A 600 13.11 -4.59 -5.70
N ASP A 601 12.77 -3.80 -6.72
CA ASP A 601 13.71 -3.38 -7.76
C ASP A 601 14.79 -2.45 -7.17
N LEU A 602 14.44 -1.55 -6.26
CA LEU A 602 15.38 -0.71 -5.51
C LEU A 602 16.30 -1.56 -4.63
N ASN A 603 15.78 -2.50 -3.85
CA ASN A 603 16.62 -3.34 -2.98
C ASN A 603 17.62 -4.16 -3.79
N ARG A 604 17.20 -4.73 -4.91
CA ARG A 604 18.11 -5.45 -5.80
C ARG A 604 19.21 -4.55 -6.32
N LEU A 605 18.86 -3.36 -6.78
CA LEU A 605 19.81 -2.39 -7.28
C LEU A 605 20.78 -1.95 -6.17
N THR A 606 20.27 -1.51 -5.02
CA THR A 606 21.09 -0.88 -3.96
C THR A 606 21.95 -1.87 -3.19
N ARG A 607 21.55 -3.14 -3.15
CA ARG A 607 22.33 -4.22 -2.53
C ARG A 607 23.39 -4.82 -3.46
N ASP A 608 23.25 -4.66 -4.78
CA ASP A 608 24.22 -5.13 -5.78
C ASP A 608 25.59 -4.49 -5.55
N GLN A 609 26.65 -5.30 -5.55
CA GLN A 609 28.01 -4.86 -5.30
C GLN A 609 28.47 -3.81 -6.33
N ARG A 610 28.09 -3.96 -7.61
CA ARG A 610 28.44 -2.99 -8.67
C ARG A 610 27.78 -1.64 -8.42
N PHE A 611 26.54 -1.62 -7.91
CA PHE A 611 25.91 -0.37 -7.51
C PHE A 611 26.66 0.29 -6.36
N LYS A 612 27.04 -0.48 -5.33
CA LYS A 612 27.83 0.03 -4.21
C LYS A 612 29.15 0.64 -4.67
N GLU A 613 29.80 0.04 -5.67
CA GLU A 613 31.03 0.55 -6.31
C GLU A 613 30.78 1.84 -7.10
N ILE A 614 29.68 1.90 -7.87
CA ILE A 614 29.25 3.13 -8.55
C ILE A 614 29.00 4.26 -7.53
N ILE A 615 28.37 3.97 -6.40
CA ILE A 615 28.13 4.95 -5.33
C ILE A 615 29.42 5.33 -4.58
N GLY A 616 30.31 4.37 -4.37
CA GLY A 616 31.61 4.53 -3.75
C GLY A 616 31.58 4.54 -2.21
N ASP A 617 31.23 5.68 -1.60
CA ASP A 617 31.36 5.88 -0.15
C ASP A 617 30.20 5.25 0.64
N SER A 618 30.55 4.40 1.61
CA SER A 618 29.64 3.77 2.57
C SER A 618 28.72 4.77 3.29
N VAL A 619 29.16 6.01 3.50
CA VAL A 619 28.36 7.08 4.12
C VAL A 619 27.14 7.40 3.26
N PHE A 620 27.28 7.48 1.94
CA PHE A 620 26.13 7.78 1.07
C PHE A 620 25.14 6.62 1.01
N LEU A 621 25.63 5.38 1.02
CA LEU A 621 24.77 4.20 1.08
C LEU A 621 23.98 4.19 2.39
N LYS A 622 24.69 4.24 3.52
CA LYS A 622 24.10 4.12 4.87
C LYS A 622 23.21 5.31 5.25
N ASP A 623 23.59 6.54 4.90
CA ASP A 623 22.96 7.75 5.43
C ASP A 623 22.03 8.44 4.42
N ILE A 624 22.04 8.05 3.13
CA ILE A 624 21.13 8.58 2.10
C ILE A 624 20.29 7.48 1.46
N VAL A 625 20.94 6.43 0.92
CA VAL A 625 20.26 5.40 0.12
C VAL A 625 19.40 4.49 0.99
N ASP A 626 19.94 3.88 2.04
CA ASP A 626 19.19 2.95 2.89
C ASP A 626 17.99 3.63 3.57
N PRO A 627 18.13 4.82 4.20
CA PRO A 627 16.99 5.52 4.77
C PRO A 627 15.94 5.88 3.71
N TYR A 628 16.38 6.18 2.48
CA TYR A 628 15.48 6.44 1.36
C TYR A 628 14.68 5.20 0.95
N VAL A 629 15.33 4.05 0.76
CA VAL A 629 14.63 2.79 0.44
C VAL A 629 13.62 2.44 1.54
N ASN A 630 13.98 2.65 2.80
CA ASN A 630 13.09 2.41 3.96
C ASN A 630 11.83 3.30 3.93
N VAL A 631 11.96 4.58 3.57
CA VAL A 631 10.79 5.48 3.48
C VAL A 631 9.95 5.20 2.23
N VAL A 632 10.57 4.79 1.13
CA VAL A 632 9.83 4.36 -0.07
C VAL A 632 9.00 3.13 0.25
N ALA A 633 9.54 2.18 1.01
CA ALA A 633 8.81 0.99 1.42
C ALA A 633 7.68 1.27 2.42
N SER A 634 7.96 2.07 3.45
CA SER A 634 6.97 2.36 4.50
C SER A 634 5.92 3.40 4.12
N GLN A 635 6.24 4.28 3.15
CA GLN A 635 5.47 5.48 2.83
C GLN A 635 5.15 6.34 4.07
N ARG A 636 6.04 6.31 5.08
CA ARG A 636 5.85 6.99 6.37
C ARG A 636 7.09 7.80 6.74
N ILE A 637 6.88 9.03 7.21
CA ILE A 637 7.98 9.87 7.73
C ILE A 637 8.46 9.36 9.10
N ALA A 638 7.54 8.83 9.92
CA ALA A 638 7.87 8.30 11.24
C ALA A 638 8.40 6.86 11.14
N PRO A 639 9.48 6.50 11.86
CA PRO A 639 9.95 5.12 11.91
C PRO A 639 8.94 4.22 12.63
N GLU A 640 8.84 2.96 12.21
CA GLU A 640 8.02 1.96 12.90
C GLU A 640 8.75 1.43 14.15
N GLY A 641 8.04 1.35 15.28
CA GLY A 641 8.59 0.83 16.54
C GLY A 641 7.99 1.46 17.81
N ASN A 642 8.44 0.98 18.97
CA ASN A 642 8.11 1.54 20.28
C ASN A 642 8.92 2.83 20.53
N ASP A 643 8.56 3.92 19.85
CA ASP A 643 9.06 5.27 20.19
C ASP A 643 8.25 5.81 21.39
N PRO A 644 8.83 5.91 22.60
CA PRO A 644 8.14 6.45 23.78
C PRO A 644 7.77 7.93 23.60
N THR A 645 8.35 8.61 22.61
CA THR A 645 8.07 10.01 22.26
C THR A 645 7.04 10.16 21.15
N LYS A 646 6.41 9.07 20.68
CA LYS A 646 5.43 9.11 19.58
C LYS A 646 4.27 10.09 19.83
N TRP A 647 3.86 10.27 21.08
CA TRP A 647 2.82 11.22 21.49
C TRP A 647 3.18 12.68 21.14
N LEU A 648 4.47 13.04 21.10
CA LEU A 648 4.93 14.40 20.74
C LEU A 648 4.54 14.77 19.31
N ASN A 649 4.38 13.81 18.41
CA ASN A 649 4.01 14.10 17.02
C ASN A 649 2.63 14.75 16.92
N ASN A 650 1.67 14.26 17.70
CA ASN A 650 0.31 14.77 17.71
C ASN A 650 0.29 16.20 18.27
N VAL A 651 1.05 16.46 19.33
CA VAL A 651 1.14 17.80 19.93
C VAL A 651 1.88 18.76 19.00
N THR A 652 2.99 18.31 18.39
CA THR A 652 3.77 19.08 17.43
C THR A 652 2.92 19.45 16.21
N SER A 653 2.11 18.51 15.69
CA SER A 653 1.17 18.77 14.59
C SER A 653 0.14 19.85 14.95
N ARG A 654 -0.50 19.75 16.12
CA ARG A 654 -1.47 20.76 16.61
C ARG A 654 -0.88 22.15 16.78
N VAL A 655 0.34 22.23 17.32
CA VAL A 655 1.08 23.50 17.42
C VAL A 655 1.37 24.06 16.03
N GLY A 656 1.76 23.21 15.10
CA GLY A 656 1.97 23.58 13.70
C GLY A 656 0.73 24.20 13.08
N MET A 657 -0.40 23.51 13.17
CA MET A 657 -1.70 24.00 12.69
C MET A 657 -2.07 25.33 13.37
N THR A 658 -1.87 25.45 14.68
CA THR A 658 -2.17 26.68 15.43
C THR A 658 -1.31 27.88 14.99
N ILE A 659 -0.07 27.63 14.57
CA ILE A 659 0.84 28.64 13.99
C ILE A 659 0.45 29.00 12.56
N MET A 660 -0.04 28.05 11.78
CA MET A 660 -0.31 28.19 10.35
C MET A 660 -1.72 28.71 10.04
N PHE A 661 -2.68 28.48 10.92
CA PHE A 661 -4.04 28.96 10.77
C PHE A 661 -4.08 30.49 10.67
N GLY A 662 -4.54 31.01 9.53
CA GLY A 662 -4.63 32.45 9.27
C GLY A 662 -3.27 33.17 9.16
N ASN A 663 -2.17 32.45 8.92
CA ASN A 663 -0.84 33.05 8.83
C ASN A 663 -0.54 33.60 7.42
N VAL A 664 -0.88 34.88 7.21
CA VAL A 664 -0.68 35.59 5.94
C VAL A 664 0.80 35.72 5.58
N LYS A 665 1.69 35.96 6.56
CA LYS A 665 3.15 36.05 6.34
C LYS A 665 3.72 34.75 5.75
N ASN A 666 3.39 33.59 6.35
CA ASN A 666 3.80 32.29 5.81
C ASN A 666 3.18 32.01 4.42
N THR A 667 1.94 32.44 4.21
CA THR A 667 1.22 32.25 2.94
C THR A 667 1.87 33.01 1.78
N LEU A 668 2.35 34.24 2.03
CA LEU A 668 3.00 35.05 1.01
C LEU A 668 4.42 34.58 0.69
N GLN A 669 5.09 33.87 1.61
CA GLN A 669 6.39 33.24 1.36
C GLN A 669 6.35 32.19 0.24
N ASN A 670 5.19 31.58 -0.07
CA ASN A 670 5.10 30.64 -1.19
C ASN A 670 5.41 31.29 -2.55
N VAL A 671 4.92 32.50 -2.81
CA VAL A 671 5.16 33.21 -4.09
C VAL A 671 6.63 33.54 -4.28
N THR A 672 7.33 33.74 -3.16
CA THR A 672 8.73 34.14 -3.16
C THR A 672 9.68 33.02 -3.60
N THR A 673 9.19 31.81 -3.85
CA THR A 673 10.01 30.72 -4.40
C THR A 673 10.18 30.81 -5.92
N LEU A 674 9.33 31.55 -6.66
CA LEU A 674 9.42 31.69 -8.12
C LEU A 674 10.78 32.13 -8.67
N PRO A 675 11.57 32.98 -7.99
CA PRO A 675 12.92 33.28 -8.42
C PRO A 675 13.86 32.06 -8.43
N THR A 676 13.67 31.05 -7.55
CA THR A 676 14.42 29.77 -7.62
C THR A 676 14.10 29.01 -8.91
N VAL A 677 12.84 29.08 -9.34
CA VAL A 677 12.36 28.47 -10.57
C VAL A 677 12.96 29.21 -11.77
N ALA A 678 12.90 30.53 -11.75
CA ALA A 678 13.48 31.38 -12.79
C ALA A 678 15.00 31.18 -12.95
N ALA A 679 15.72 30.88 -11.87
CA ALA A 679 17.15 30.55 -11.93
C ALA A 679 17.43 29.25 -12.72
N ARG A 680 16.46 28.33 -12.79
CA ARG A 680 16.56 27.07 -13.54
C ARG A 680 16.05 27.16 -14.97
N VAL A 681 14.87 27.75 -15.17
CA VAL A 681 14.18 27.74 -16.48
C VAL A 681 14.07 29.12 -17.14
N GLY A 682 14.59 30.16 -16.49
CA GLY A 682 14.56 31.54 -16.98
C GLY A 682 13.23 32.27 -16.72
N TRP A 683 13.33 33.58 -16.46
CA TRP A 683 12.17 34.45 -16.21
C TRP A 683 11.17 34.51 -17.37
N GLY A 684 11.63 34.31 -18.61
CA GLY A 684 10.74 34.28 -19.78
C GLY A 684 9.73 33.14 -19.76
N ASN A 685 10.09 31.97 -19.22
CA ASN A 685 9.19 30.83 -19.09
C ASN A 685 8.23 31.03 -17.91
N VAL A 686 8.73 31.53 -16.77
CA VAL A 686 7.91 31.88 -15.60
C VAL A 686 6.85 32.92 -15.95
N ARG A 687 7.24 34.00 -16.65
CA ARG A 687 6.30 35.05 -17.08
C ARG A 687 5.22 34.51 -18.03
N ARG A 688 5.61 33.68 -19.01
CA ARG A 688 4.64 33.07 -19.95
C ARG A 688 3.64 32.18 -19.22
N ALA A 689 4.10 31.37 -18.26
CA ALA A 689 3.24 30.55 -17.43
C ALA A 689 2.28 31.39 -16.56
N ALA A 690 2.79 32.45 -15.90
CA ALA A 690 1.97 33.35 -15.10
C ALA A 690 0.91 34.10 -15.94
N VAL A 691 1.26 34.53 -17.16
CA VAL A 691 0.32 35.18 -18.08
C VAL A 691 -0.73 34.19 -18.60
N LEU A 692 -0.35 32.94 -18.89
CA LEU A 692 -1.31 31.90 -19.29
C LEU A 692 -2.34 31.68 -18.18
N LEU A 693 -1.87 31.51 -16.94
CA LEU A 693 -2.73 31.32 -15.78
C LEU A 693 -3.64 32.55 -15.58
N ALA A 694 -3.11 33.77 -15.64
CA ALA A 694 -3.93 34.98 -15.46
C ALA A 694 -4.96 35.25 -16.58
N LYS A 695 -4.75 34.72 -17.79
CA LYS A 695 -5.63 34.97 -18.96
C LYS A 695 -6.65 33.87 -19.20
N GLN A 696 -6.35 32.64 -18.81
CA GLN A 696 -7.23 31.49 -18.98
C GLN A 696 -8.01 31.27 -17.67
N ASP A 697 -9.12 30.53 -17.72
CA ASP A 697 -9.75 30.10 -16.48
C ASP A 697 -8.77 29.21 -15.71
N ASN A 698 -8.35 29.66 -14.52
CA ASN A 698 -7.44 28.94 -13.64
C ASN A 698 -7.89 27.49 -13.41
N GLN A 699 -9.20 27.24 -13.41
CA GLN A 699 -9.77 25.90 -13.26
C GLN A 699 -9.39 25.01 -14.45
N PHE A 700 -9.52 25.51 -15.69
CA PHE A 700 -9.18 24.75 -16.89
C PHE A 700 -7.68 24.43 -16.97
N THR A 701 -6.82 25.43 -16.72
CA THR A 701 -5.37 25.21 -16.76
C THR A 701 -4.92 24.24 -15.66
N GLY A 702 -5.53 24.32 -14.47
CA GLY A 702 -5.29 23.37 -13.38
C GLY A 702 -5.74 21.95 -13.74
N GLU A 703 -6.94 21.79 -14.30
CA GLU A 703 -7.47 20.49 -14.77
C GLU A 703 -6.60 19.85 -15.84
N TRP A 704 -6.09 20.64 -16.78
CA TRP A 704 -5.13 20.16 -17.78
C TRP A 704 -3.87 19.61 -17.12
N VAL A 705 -3.20 20.39 -16.26
CA VAL A 705 -1.97 19.94 -15.57
C VAL A 705 -2.23 18.68 -14.73
N MET A 706 -3.35 18.58 -14.02
CA MET A 706 -3.73 17.40 -13.25
C MET A 706 -4.09 16.19 -14.12
N THR A 707 -4.49 16.41 -15.38
CA THR A 707 -4.74 15.33 -16.34
C THR A 707 -3.43 14.78 -16.88
N GLU A 708 -2.47 15.65 -17.18
CA GLU A 708 -1.16 15.25 -17.72
C GLU A 708 -0.22 14.66 -16.65
N SER A 709 -0.23 15.21 -15.43
CA SER A 709 0.70 14.81 -14.34
C SER A 709 -0.03 14.17 -13.17
N GLU A 710 0.24 12.87 -12.96
CA GLU A 710 -0.22 12.15 -11.76
C GLU A 710 0.37 12.74 -10.47
N PHE A 711 1.60 13.27 -10.55
CA PHE A 711 2.26 13.94 -9.43
C PHE A 711 1.55 15.23 -9.03
N MET A 712 1.23 16.09 -10.01
CA MET A 712 0.50 17.33 -9.75
C MET A 712 -0.93 17.06 -9.28
N ARG A 713 -1.57 16.02 -9.84
CA ARG A 713 -2.88 15.56 -9.35
C ARG A 713 -2.81 15.08 -7.91
N ASP A 714 -1.85 14.22 -7.54
CA ASP A 714 -1.65 13.81 -6.15
C ASP A 714 -1.35 15.03 -5.26
N ARG A 715 -0.56 15.99 -5.74
CA ARG A 715 -0.23 17.19 -5.00
C ARG A 715 -1.45 18.06 -4.70
N PHE A 716 -2.32 18.32 -5.68
CA PHE A 716 -3.49 19.19 -5.50
C PHE A 716 -4.70 18.46 -4.91
N GLN A 717 -4.81 17.16 -5.12
CA GLN A 717 -5.89 16.37 -4.56
C GLN A 717 -5.51 15.91 -3.16
N SER A 718 -4.36 15.30 -2.98
CA SER A 718 -3.98 14.67 -1.71
C SER A 718 -3.23 15.59 -0.75
N HIS A 719 -2.63 16.70 -1.20
CA HIS A 719 -1.88 17.70 -0.38
C HIS A 719 -0.92 17.12 0.69
N GLY A 720 -0.44 15.88 0.49
CA GLY A 720 0.42 15.13 1.42
C GLY A 720 -0.31 13.95 2.08
N ILE A 721 0.44 12.93 2.50
CA ILE A 721 -0.08 11.67 3.09
C ILE A 721 -0.96 11.86 4.35
N TRP A 722 -0.99 13.07 4.91
CA TRP A 722 -1.65 13.39 6.17
C TRP A 722 -3.17 13.50 6.02
N GLU A 723 -3.70 14.04 4.92
CA GLU A 723 -5.15 14.32 4.84
C GLU A 723 -6.02 13.07 4.67
N THR A 724 -5.66 12.06 3.87
CA THR A 724 -6.55 10.90 3.63
C THR A 724 -6.69 9.96 4.82
N ARG A 725 -5.60 9.76 5.60
CA ARG A 725 -5.64 8.97 6.84
C ARG A 725 -6.22 9.77 7.99
N ASP A 726 -5.81 11.03 8.15
CA ASP A 726 -6.39 11.92 9.15
C ASP A 726 -7.87 12.17 8.85
N ASP A 727 -8.33 12.05 7.60
CA ASP A 727 -9.74 12.16 7.23
C ASP A 727 -10.57 10.96 7.68
N MET A 728 -10.02 9.74 7.66
CA MET A 728 -10.67 8.56 8.24
C MET A 728 -10.70 8.64 9.76
N GLU A 729 -9.63 9.11 10.40
CA GLU A 729 -9.61 9.34 11.85
C GLU A 729 -10.48 10.52 12.28
N ALA A 730 -10.54 11.59 11.49
CA ALA A 730 -11.45 12.73 11.69
C ALA A 730 -12.89 12.32 11.40
N PHE A 731 -13.12 11.45 10.42
CA PHE A 731 -14.43 10.84 10.19
C PHE A 731 -14.86 9.99 11.39
N ALA A 732 -13.98 9.12 11.89
CA ALA A 732 -14.20 8.34 13.10
C ALA A 732 -14.54 9.23 14.31
N ARG A 733 -13.81 10.33 14.49
CA ARG A 733 -14.12 11.36 15.50
C ARG A 733 -15.48 12.00 15.24
N SER A 734 -15.81 12.37 14.00
CA SER A 734 -17.08 13.03 13.66
C SER A 734 -18.31 12.15 13.88
N LEU A 735 -18.17 10.82 13.71
CA LEU A 735 -19.22 9.84 13.97
C LEU A 735 -19.51 9.67 15.48
N ASN A 736 -18.62 10.15 16.34
CA ASN A 736 -18.57 9.76 17.74
C ASN A 736 -18.41 10.94 18.73
N ALA A 737 -18.28 12.18 18.24
CA ALA A 737 -17.86 13.31 19.06
C ALA A 737 -19.00 14.20 19.56
N SER A 738 -18.83 14.65 20.81
CA SER A 738 -19.34 15.92 21.35
C SER A 738 -18.93 17.11 20.48
N GLY A 739 -19.56 18.28 20.65
CA GLY A 739 -19.30 19.47 19.82
C GLY A 739 -17.81 19.83 19.67
N LEU A 740 -16.97 19.53 20.67
CA LEU A 740 -15.53 19.78 20.65
C LEU A 740 -14.78 18.95 19.59
N GLY A 741 -15.10 17.66 19.43
CA GLY A 741 -14.40 16.82 18.45
C GLY A 741 -14.77 17.16 17.01
N LYS A 742 -16.01 17.59 16.75
CA LYS A 742 -16.42 18.14 15.45
C LYS A 742 -15.65 19.42 15.11
N LEU A 743 -15.43 20.29 16.10
CA LEU A 743 -14.68 21.52 15.94
C LEU A 743 -13.18 21.26 15.70
N GLN A 744 -12.57 20.31 16.41
CA GLN A 744 -11.20 19.86 16.16
C GLN A 744 -11.04 19.33 14.73
N SER A 745 -11.96 18.47 14.27
CA SER A 745 -11.93 17.94 12.89
C SER A 745 -12.06 19.03 11.82
N PHE A 746 -12.81 20.10 12.09
CA PHE A 746 -12.88 21.25 11.19
C PHE A 746 -11.51 21.94 11.06
N PHE A 747 -10.84 22.24 12.19
CA PHE A 747 -9.53 22.89 12.15
C PHE A 747 -8.42 22.00 11.61
N ASP A 748 -8.47 20.69 11.86
CA ASP A 748 -7.53 19.73 11.26
C ASP A 748 -7.60 19.81 9.71
N ARG A 749 -8.81 19.94 9.14
CA ARG A 749 -9.02 20.06 7.68
C ARG A 749 -8.72 21.43 7.09
N HIS A 750 -8.83 22.50 7.88
CA HIS A 750 -8.72 23.88 7.38
C HIS A 750 -7.50 24.62 7.93
N GLY A 751 -6.63 23.96 8.68
CA GLY A 751 -5.45 24.56 9.32
C GLY A 751 -4.52 25.32 8.38
N TYR A 752 -4.45 24.89 7.11
CA TYR A 752 -3.52 25.38 6.10
C TYR A 752 -4.22 26.09 4.91
N PHE A 753 -5.47 26.52 5.06
CA PHE A 753 -6.29 27.03 3.95
C PHE A 753 -5.66 28.22 3.18
N LEU A 754 -5.01 29.16 3.87
CA LEU A 754 -4.33 30.28 3.22
C LEU A 754 -3.13 29.82 2.41
N GLN A 755 -2.35 28.87 2.93
CA GLN A 755 -1.21 28.30 2.23
C GLN A 755 -1.65 27.68 0.89
N LYS A 756 -2.79 26.99 0.88
CA LYS A 756 -3.37 26.39 -0.33
C LYS A 756 -3.65 27.44 -1.42
N LEU A 757 -4.24 28.58 -1.05
CA LEU A 757 -4.60 29.65 -1.99
C LEU A 757 -3.40 30.23 -2.76
N THR A 758 -2.20 30.27 -2.17
CA THR A 758 -1.00 30.81 -2.83
C THR A 758 -0.08 29.73 -3.41
N GLN A 759 -0.11 28.52 -2.85
CA GLN A 759 0.73 27.41 -3.29
C GLN A 759 0.26 26.85 -4.64
N GLU A 760 -1.06 26.69 -4.84
CA GLU A 760 -1.60 26.15 -6.10
C GLU A 760 -1.20 26.97 -7.34
N PRO A 761 -1.40 28.31 -7.40
CA PRO A 761 -0.95 29.09 -8.55
C PRO A 761 0.57 29.05 -8.76
N THR A 762 1.34 29.07 -7.67
CA THR A 762 2.81 29.03 -7.72
C THR A 762 3.31 27.71 -8.30
N ASP A 763 2.73 26.59 -7.88
CA ASP A 763 3.07 25.27 -8.38
C ASP A 763 2.67 25.09 -9.85
N LEU A 764 1.49 25.59 -10.25
CA LEU A 764 1.06 25.60 -11.66
C LEU A 764 2.01 26.42 -12.55
N ILE A 765 2.38 27.63 -12.12
CA ILE A 765 3.36 28.46 -12.83
C ILE A 765 4.69 27.72 -12.98
N THR A 766 5.15 27.09 -11.90
CA THR A 766 6.40 26.33 -11.88
C THR A 766 6.36 25.16 -12.86
N TRP A 767 5.27 24.39 -12.83
CA TRP A 767 5.10 23.23 -13.69
C TRP A 767 5.04 23.62 -15.16
N ILE A 768 4.19 24.60 -15.53
CA ILE A 768 4.04 25.07 -16.91
C ILE A 768 5.34 25.66 -17.43
N ALA A 769 6.08 26.41 -16.60
CA ALA A 769 7.37 26.95 -16.97
C ALA A 769 8.40 25.83 -17.23
N GLY A 770 8.41 24.79 -16.39
CA GLY A 770 9.26 23.60 -16.55
C GLY A 770 8.91 22.80 -17.81
N TYR A 771 7.63 22.57 -18.05
CA TYR A 771 7.13 21.85 -19.22
C TYR A 771 7.52 22.55 -20.52
N ASN A 772 7.26 23.85 -20.61
CA ASN A 772 7.61 24.65 -21.79
C ASN A 772 9.13 24.70 -22.01
N HIS A 773 9.92 24.81 -20.94
CA HIS A 773 11.37 24.77 -21.03
C HIS A 773 11.88 23.41 -21.53
N ALA A 774 11.34 22.32 -20.99
CA ALA A 774 11.73 20.96 -21.37
C ALA A 774 11.43 20.67 -22.84
N LEU A 775 10.27 21.08 -23.36
CA LEU A 775 9.96 20.92 -24.79
C LEU A 775 10.94 21.66 -25.70
N VAL A 776 11.42 22.85 -25.28
CA VAL A 776 12.43 23.60 -26.03
C VAL A 776 13.79 22.89 -26.00
N GLU A 777 14.20 22.35 -24.85
CA GLU A 777 15.46 21.62 -24.72
C GLU A 777 15.48 20.28 -25.48
N LEU A 778 14.36 19.56 -25.49
CA LEU A 778 14.25 18.27 -26.17
C LEU A 778 14.31 18.40 -27.70
N GLY A 779 13.98 19.58 -28.24
CA GLY A 779 14.00 19.85 -29.68
C GLY A 779 12.89 19.12 -30.45
N SER A 780 12.84 19.34 -31.76
CA SER A 780 11.83 18.77 -32.65
C SER A 780 12.16 17.37 -33.19
N ASP A 781 13.36 16.86 -32.89
CA ASP A 781 13.87 15.62 -33.47
C ASP A 781 13.38 14.36 -32.72
N ILE A 782 12.77 14.54 -31.55
CA ILE A 782 12.18 13.47 -30.74
C ILE A 782 10.70 13.35 -31.10
N ASP A 783 10.21 12.11 -31.17
CA ASP A 783 8.79 11.79 -31.28
C ASP A 783 7.94 12.65 -30.32
N PRO A 784 6.89 13.34 -30.80
CA PRO A 784 6.10 14.28 -29.98
C PRO A 784 5.55 13.68 -28.69
N ASP A 785 5.08 12.43 -28.73
CA ASP A 785 4.54 11.77 -27.54
C ASP A 785 5.64 11.47 -26.51
N THR A 786 6.83 11.11 -26.98
CA THR A 786 8.00 10.90 -26.13
C THR A 786 8.52 12.20 -25.54
N ALA A 787 8.57 13.27 -26.35
CA ALA A 787 8.95 14.59 -25.90
C ALA A 787 7.97 15.14 -24.85
N HIS A 788 6.67 14.98 -25.08
CA HIS A 788 5.63 15.35 -24.14
C HIS A 788 5.76 14.61 -22.81
N ARG A 789 5.89 13.27 -22.83
CA ARG A 789 6.08 12.48 -21.59
C ARG A 789 7.31 12.90 -20.81
N GLU A 790 8.44 13.13 -21.48
CA GLU A 790 9.66 13.56 -20.79
C GLU A 790 9.53 15.00 -20.26
N ALA A 791 8.82 15.88 -20.97
CA ALA A 791 8.55 17.24 -20.50
C ALA A 791 7.68 17.27 -19.23
N VAL A 792 6.67 16.39 -19.14
CA VAL A 792 5.86 16.21 -17.91
C VAL A 792 6.75 15.79 -16.74
N GLU A 793 7.60 14.79 -16.92
CA GLU A 793 8.48 14.29 -15.85
C GLU A 793 9.51 15.35 -15.39
N ARG A 794 10.05 16.15 -16.33
CA ARG A 794 10.96 17.26 -16.00
C ARG A 794 10.24 18.41 -15.30
N ALA A 795 8.98 18.69 -15.65
CA ALA A 795 8.15 19.67 -14.96
C ALA A 795 7.84 19.23 -13.52
N ASP A 796 7.50 17.95 -13.30
CA ASP A 796 7.30 17.37 -11.98
C ASP A 796 8.58 17.45 -11.12
N ALA A 797 9.73 17.15 -11.72
CA ALA A 797 11.05 17.30 -11.08
C ALA A 797 11.32 18.76 -10.69
N LEU A 798 10.97 19.73 -11.55
CA LEU A 798 11.17 21.14 -11.23
C LEU A 798 10.33 21.59 -10.03
N VAL A 799 9.05 21.20 -9.99
CA VAL A 799 8.15 21.50 -8.85
C VAL A 799 8.69 20.85 -7.57
N SER A 800 8.99 19.56 -7.58
CA SER A 800 9.50 18.86 -6.40
C SER A 800 10.84 19.41 -5.89
N GLN A 801 11.77 19.75 -6.79
CA GLN A 801 13.10 20.24 -6.41
C GLN A 801 13.10 21.70 -5.95
N THR A 802 12.12 22.52 -6.34
CA THR A 802 12.04 23.94 -5.94
C THR A 802 11.00 24.19 -4.85
N GLN A 803 9.83 23.57 -4.95
CA GLN A 803 8.68 23.76 -4.06
C GLN A 803 8.52 22.65 -3.02
N SER A 804 9.35 21.60 -3.06
CA SER A 804 9.22 20.36 -2.27
C SER A 804 7.94 19.58 -2.60
N SER A 805 8.02 18.27 -2.78
CA SER A 805 6.84 17.43 -3.09
C SER A 805 5.89 17.21 -1.91
N MET A 806 6.34 17.48 -0.67
CA MET A 806 5.64 17.16 0.59
C MET A 806 5.43 15.65 0.82
N SER A 807 6.04 14.81 -0.01
CA SER A 807 5.95 13.35 0.09
C SER A 807 7.03 12.78 1.02
N PRO A 808 6.77 11.70 1.77
CA PRO A 808 7.74 11.07 2.67
C PRO A 808 9.06 10.72 1.99
N GLN A 809 9.02 10.18 0.77
CA GLN A 809 10.23 9.78 0.04
C GLN A 809 11.15 10.95 -0.32
N ASP A 810 10.62 12.17 -0.44
CA ASP A 810 11.39 13.36 -0.82
C ASP A 810 11.85 14.18 0.42
N THR A 811 11.62 13.68 1.63
CA THR A 811 12.13 14.30 2.87
C THR A 811 13.60 13.95 3.08
N ALA A 812 14.36 14.75 3.83
CA ALA A 812 15.71 14.37 4.24
C ALA A 812 15.69 13.40 5.43
N PRO A 813 16.70 12.52 5.60
CA PRO A 813 16.78 11.59 6.73
C PRO A 813 16.55 12.24 8.11
N ILE A 814 17.09 13.43 8.35
CA ILE A 814 16.92 14.16 9.62
C ILE A 814 15.46 14.50 9.96
N GLN A 815 14.60 14.60 8.93
CA GLN A 815 13.17 14.89 9.09
C GLN A 815 12.37 13.64 9.46
N ARG A 816 12.98 12.44 9.35
CA ARG A 816 12.37 11.12 9.59
C ARG A 816 12.68 10.57 10.99
N GLY A 817 13.22 11.40 11.89
CA GLY A 817 13.62 11.00 13.24
C GLY A 817 12.46 10.73 14.20
N SER A 818 12.81 10.41 15.46
CA SER A 818 11.86 10.21 16.56
C SER A 818 10.98 11.45 16.79
N GLY A 819 9.90 11.29 17.57
CA GLY A 819 9.01 12.41 17.90
C GLY A 819 9.74 13.62 18.50
N LEU A 820 10.79 13.36 19.27
CA LEU A 820 11.67 14.42 19.80
C LEU A 820 12.37 15.22 18.69
N PHE A 821 12.99 14.55 17.71
CA PHE A 821 13.69 15.24 16.61
C PHE A 821 12.73 16.00 15.69
N ARG A 822 11.53 15.47 15.46
CA ARG A 822 10.53 16.12 14.60
C ARG A 822 10.01 17.43 15.16
N MET A 823 9.95 17.57 16.48
CA MET A 823 9.65 18.84 17.14
C MET A 823 10.64 19.96 16.72
N TRP A 824 11.90 19.62 16.42
CA TRP A 824 12.93 20.56 15.99
C TRP A 824 12.96 20.80 14.46
N THR A 825 12.49 19.82 13.67
CA THR A 825 12.58 19.86 12.19
C THR A 825 11.24 20.15 11.49
N GLN A 826 10.17 20.38 12.24
CA GLN A 826 8.81 20.60 11.71
C GLN A 826 8.73 21.64 10.57
N PHE A 827 9.47 22.75 10.68
CA PHE A 827 9.48 23.83 9.69
C PHE A 827 10.78 23.91 8.86
N SER A 828 11.68 22.93 8.97
CA SER A 828 12.97 22.99 8.26
C SER A 828 12.90 22.47 6.83
N GLY A 829 11.77 21.86 6.42
CA GLY A 829 11.65 21.18 5.13
C GLY A 829 11.95 22.08 3.92
N TRP A 830 11.40 23.29 3.89
CA TRP A 830 11.67 24.25 2.82
C TRP A 830 13.16 24.63 2.77
N SER A 831 13.74 25.02 3.90
CA SER A 831 15.15 25.42 4.01
C SER A 831 16.11 24.30 3.61
N ILE A 832 15.81 23.06 4.02
CA ILE A 832 16.58 21.88 3.61
C ILE A 832 16.49 21.68 2.09
N ASN A 833 15.29 21.79 1.50
CA ASN A 833 15.14 21.66 0.05
C ASN A 833 15.92 22.72 -0.71
N PHE A 834 15.83 23.97 -0.24
CA PHE A 834 16.56 25.09 -0.79
C PHE A 834 18.09 24.86 -0.77
N LEU A 835 18.65 24.50 0.39
CA LEU A 835 20.09 24.21 0.51
C LEU A 835 20.52 23.04 -0.37
N ASN A 836 19.70 21.98 -0.46
CA ASN A 836 19.98 20.87 -1.36
C ASN A 836 20.02 21.32 -2.82
N ASN A 837 19.06 22.14 -3.25
CA ASN A 837 19.01 22.69 -4.60
C ASN A 837 20.25 23.54 -4.89
N SER A 838 20.59 24.48 -4.01
CA SER A 838 21.76 25.35 -4.15
C SER A 838 23.07 24.56 -4.24
N VAL A 839 23.31 23.62 -3.32
CA VAL A 839 24.53 22.78 -3.34
C VAL A 839 24.58 21.91 -4.60
N THR A 840 23.43 21.40 -5.06
CA THR A 840 23.36 20.62 -6.30
C THR A 840 23.75 21.48 -7.50
N GLU A 841 23.21 22.69 -7.62
CA GLU A 841 23.56 23.61 -8.70
C GLU A 841 25.06 23.94 -8.72
N VAL A 842 25.71 24.08 -7.56
CA VAL A 842 27.17 24.28 -7.49
C VAL A 842 27.93 23.12 -8.12
N VAL A 843 27.59 21.89 -7.70
CA VAL A 843 28.24 20.67 -8.19
C VAL A 843 28.01 20.48 -9.69
N VAL A 844 26.77 20.68 -10.15
CA VAL A 844 26.39 20.57 -11.55
C VAL A 844 27.09 21.62 -12.42
N ASN A 845 27.13 22.88 -11.98
CA ASN A 845 27.79 23.94 -12.73
C ASN A 845 29.32 23.73 -12.80
N GLY A 846 29.93 23.21 -11.73
CA GLY A 846 31.34 22.79 -11.75
C GLY A 846 31.60 21.64 -12.72
N ALA A 847 30.72 20.62 -12.75
CA ALA A 847 30.82 19.51 -13.71
C ALA A 847 30.66 19.97 -15.17
N LYS A 848 29.94 21.07 -15.42
CA LYS A 848 29.79 21.73 -16.73
C LYS A 848 30.97 22.65 -17.09
N GLY A 849 32.06 22.65 -16.31
CA GLY A 849 33.28 23.39 -16.60
C GLY A 849 33.22 24.89 -16.30
N LYS A 850 32.21 25.37 -15.55
CA LYS A 850 32.14 26.77 -15.16
C LYS A 850 33.21 27.13 -14.14
N THR A 851 33.72 28.35 -14.23
CA THR A 851 34.73 28.89 -13.33
C THR A 851 34.17 29.13 -11.92
N ALA A 852 35.05 29.20 -10.92
CA ALA A 852 34.65 29.50 -9.54
C ALA A 852 33.92 30.84 -9.42
N THR A 853 34.27 31.85 -10.22
CA THR A 853 33.62 33.16 -10.26
C THR A 853 32.22 33.08 -10.87
N GLU A 854 32.01 32.32 -11.95
CA GLU A 854 30.68 32.09 -12.53
C GLU A 854 29.77 31.29 -11.58
N ILE A 855 30.34 30.30 -10.89
CA ILE A 855 29.63 29.52 -9.86
C ILE A 855 29.26 30.43 -8.69
N ALA A 856 30.20 31.24 -8.19
CA ALA A 856 29.93 32.20 -7.12
C ALA A 856 28.88 33.25 -7.52
N GLY A 857 28.93 33.75 -8.75
CA GLY A 857 27.93 34.66 -9.31
C GLY A 857 26.54 34.01 -9.39
N LYS A 858 26.45 32.75 -9.83
CA LYS A 858 25.20 31.97 -9.85
C LYS A 858 24.70 31.63 -8.46
N MET A 859 25.58 31.32 -7.51
CA MET A 859 25.22 31.11 -6.10
C MET A 859 24.70 32.39 -5.47
N MET A 860 25.38 33.51 -5.69
CA MET A 860 24.94 34.82 -5.20
C MET A 860 23.60 35.18 -5.81
N ALA A 861 23.43 35.03 -7.13
CA ALA A 861 22.14 35.23 -7.78
C ALA A 861 21.05 34.29 -7.21
N SER A 862 21.37 33.01 -6.97
CA SER A 862 20.44 32.05 -6.38
C SER A 862 20.09 32.44 -4.94
N TYR A 863 21.05 32.81 -4.09
CA TYR A 863 20.81 33.29 -2.73
C TYR A 863 19.97 34.57 -2.73
N MET A 864 20.33 35.53 -3.59
CA MET A 864 19.61 36.79 -3.74
C MET A 864 18.14 36.52 -4.13
N MET A 865 17.93 35.61 -5.07
CA MET A 865 16.61 35.32 -5.60
C MET A 865 15.78 34.41 -4.67
N ALA A 866 16.41 33.45 -4.01
CA ALA A 866 15.73 32.38 -3.29
C ALA A 866 15.67 32.53 -1.78
N THR A 867 16.45 33.45 -1.22
CA THR A 867 16.51 33.70 0.22
C THR A 867 16.38 35.18 0.50
N PHE A 868 17.17 36.01 -0.18
CA PHE A 868 17.19 37.45 0.08
C PHE A 868 15.88 38.16 -0.28
N MET A 869 15.49 38.09 -1.56
CA MET A 869 14.26 38.70 -2.08
C MET A 869 12.99 38.19 -1.35
N PRO A 870 12.83 36.88 -1.09
CA PRO A 870 11.74 36.36 -0.27
C PRO A 870 11.56 37.01 1.09
N ILE A 871 12.66 37.15 1.81
CA ILE A 871 12.66 37.64 3.18
C ILE A 871 12.40 39.14 3.20
N ILE A 872 12.98 39.89 2.26
CA ILE A 872 12.67 41.31 2.10
C ILE A 872 11.19 41.51 1.82
N LEU A 873 10.62 40.75 0.86
CA LEU A 873 9.20 40.84 0.55
C LEU A 873 8.34 40.48 1.78
N ALA A 874 8.70 39.42 2.52
CA ALA A 874 7.97 38.99 3.71
C ALA A 874 8.06 39.99 4.88
N GLU A 875 9.22 40.60 5.12
CA GLU A 875 9.39 41.62 6.17
C GLU A 875 8.78 42.96 5.74
N ALA A 876 8.89 43.36 4.47
CA ALA A 876 8.24 44.57 3.96
C ALA A 876 6.72 44.48 4.13
N ILE A 877 6.12 43.33 3.79
CA ILE A 877 4.70 43.09 4.02
C ILE A 877 4.36 43.11 5.51
N ALA A 878 5.21 42.53 6.37
CA ALA A 878 4.96 42.52 7.81
C ALA A 878 4.98 43.93 8.40
N VAL A 879 5.98 44.73 8.01
CA VAL A 879 6.10 46.15 8.39
C VAL A 879 4.91 46.97 7.89
N LEU A 880 4.46 46.75 6.65
CA LEU A 880 3.26 47.39 6.10
C LEU A 880 1.96 46.94 6.81
N SER A 881 1.89 45.69 7.25
CA SER A 881 0.73 45.16 7.98
C SER A 881 0.65 45.59 9.44
N ASP A 882 1.77 46.05 10.01
CA ASP A 882 1.85 46.58 11.38
C ASP A 882 1.22 48.00 11.49
N GLY A 883 0.74 48.58 10.38
CA GLY A 883 -0.08 49.80 10.36
C GLY A 883 0.69 51.08 10.71
N ARG A 884 2.01 51.08 10.57
CA ARG A 884 2.86 52.27 10.79
C ARG A 884 2.86 53.16 9.55
N ASP A 885 2.72 54.47 9.76
CA ASP A 885 2.79 55.44 8.67
C ASP A 885 4.19 55.45 8.05
N LEU A 886 4.24 55.42 6.72
CA LEU A 886 5.48 55.37 5.93
C LEU A 886 6.25 56.71 5.95
N ASP A 887 5.69 57.73 6.61
CA ASP A 887 6.08 59.13 6.50
C ASP A 887 6.65 59.70 7.83
N GLU A 888 6.85 58.89 8.88
CA GLU A 888 7.43 59.37 10.14
C GLU A 888 8.98 59.40 10.08
N ASP A 889 9.52 60.62 9.93
CA ASP A 889 10.94 60.99 10.01
C ASP A 889 11.48 60.99 11.46
N GLU A 890 11.15 60.00 12.29
CA GLU A 890 11.80 59.82 13.60
C GLU A 890 12.95 58.81 13.52
N ASP A 891 14.07 59.14 14.18
CA ASP A 891 15.36 58.43 14.18
C ASP A 891 15.21 56.93 14.56
N GLY A 892 14.93 56.12 13.54
CA GLY A 892 14.68 54.68 13.61
C GLY A 892 13.62 54.22 12.60
N GLY A 893 13.68 54.76 11.38
CA GLY A 893 12.61 54.68 10.39
C GLY A 893 12.25 53.27 9.94
N VAL A 894 11.10 53.17 9.27
CA VAL A 894 10.54 51.95 8.64
C VAL A 894 11.61 51.18 7.83
N TRP A 895 12.55 51.89 7.20
CA TRP A 895 13.65 51.31 6.43
C TRP A 895 14.77 50.70 7.27
N ASP A 896 15.08 51.28 8.44
CA ASP A 896 16.07 50.73 9.37
C ASP A 896 15.53 49.48 10.08
N ASP A 897 14.25 49.51 10.48
CA ASP A 897 13.57 48.31 11.01
C ASP A 897 13.45 47.22 9.94
N LEU A 898 13.07 47.57 8.70
CA LEU A 898 13.05 46.62 7.59
C LEU A 898 14.45 46.05 7.31
N ALA A 899 15.49 46.86 7.33
CA ALA A 899 16.87 46.41 7.11
C ALA A 899 17.34 45.48 8.24
N TRP A 900 17.08 45.84 9.49
CA TRP A 900 17.41 45.02 10.66
C TRP A 900 16.62 43.71 10.65
N ARG A 901 15.30 43.76 10.52
CA ARG A 901 14.42 42.58 10.41
C ARG A 901 14.83 41.68 9.25
N THR A 902 15.17 42.25 8.10
CA THR A 902 15.68 41.49 6.94
C THR A 902 16.97 40.79 7.30
N LEU A 903 17.96 41.48 7.85
CA LEU A 903 19.26 40.92 8.22
C LEU A 903 19.11 39.78 9.23
N THR A 904 18.36 40.00 10.32
CA THR A 904 18.12 38.97 11.34
C THR A 904 17.34 37.79 10.76
N SER A 905 16.38 38.05 9.87
CA SER A 905 15.58 37.01 9.20
C SER A 905 16.40 36.17 8.21
N GLN A 906 17.38 36.76 7.51
CA GLN A 906 18.36 36.00 6.69
C GLN A 906 19.12 34.99 7.54
N ILE A 907 19.66 35.45 8.68
CA ILE A 907 20.46 34.63 9.58
C ILE A 907 19.60 33.53 10.19
N ASN A 908 18.39 33.86 10.64
CA ASN A 908 17.41 32.90 11.14
C ASN A 908 17.04 31.83 10.10
N THR A 909 16.91 32.23 8.84
CA THR A 909 16.54 31.33 7.73
C THR A 909 17.69 30.40 7.37
N LEU A 910 18.92 30.91 7.28
CA LEU A 910 20.10 30.08 7.07
C LEU A 910 20.35 29.12 8.24
N ALA A 911 20.21 29.60 9.48
CA ALA A 911 20.32 28.76 10.69
C ALA A 911 19.22 27.69 10.76
N SER A 912 18.03 27.94 10.22
CA SER A 912 16.93 26.96 10.15
C SER A 912 17.24 25.74 9.28
N GLY A 913 18.13 25.88 8.30
CA GLY A 913 18.57 24.78 7.43
C GLY A 913 19.46 23.76 8.14
N ALA A 914 20.03 24.12 9.29
CA ALA A 914 20.85 23.25 10.14
C ALA A 914 20.43 23.41 11.62
N PRO A 915 19.26 22.90 12.06
CA PRO A 915 18.60 23.32 13.31
C PRO A 915 19.42 23.16 14.60
N ILE A 916 20.36 22.23 14.66
CA ILE A 916 21.19 21.93 15.84
C ILE A 916 22.55 22.66 15.80
N TRP A 917 23.09 22.92 14.61
CA TRP A 917 24.41 23.51 14.40
C TRP A 917 24.34 24.99 14.04
N GLY A 918 23.32 25.38 13.28
CA GLY A 918 22.94 26.76 12.98
C GLY A 918 22.63 27.55 14.25
N THR A 919 22.09 26.91 15.29
CA THR A 919 21.90 27.50 16.62
C THR A 919 23.21 27.81 17.34
N ALA A 920 24.25 26.97 17.19
CA ALA A 920 25.58 27.25 17.75
C ALA A 920 26.28 28.39 17.00
N GLY A 921 26.18 28.44 15.67
CA GLY A 921 26.69 29.54 14.86
C GLY A 921 25.96 30.86 15.10
N GLN A 922 24.64 30.80 15.30
CA GLN A 922 23.81 31.96 15.63
C GLN A 922 24.07 32.48 17.05
N MET A 923 24.38 31.60 18.00
CA MET A 923 24.86 31.99 19.33
C MET A 923 26.14 32.82 19.23
N VAL A 924 27.13 32.35 18.45
CA VAL A 924 28.39 33.09 18.21
C VAL A 924 28.12 34.43 17.53
N PHE A 925 27.28 34.47 16.48
CA PHE A 925 26.94 35.71 15.79
C PHE A 925 26.20 36.71 16.69
N ASN A 926 25.17 36.28 17.41
CA ASN A 926 24.40 37.15 18.32
C ASN A 926 25.29 37.66 19.46
N THR A 927 26.22 36.86 19.97
CA THR A 927 27.20 37.32 20.99
C THR A 927 28.22 38.32 20.44
N LEU A 928 28.46 38.34 19.12
CA LEU A 928 29.41 39.24 18.47
C LEU A 928 28.77 40.55 17.97
N VAL A 929 27.47 40.52 17.61
CA VAL A 929 26.77 41.64 16.96
C VAL A 929 25.76 42.32 17.89
N ASP A 930 25.20 41.64 18.89
CA ASP A 930 24.36 42.24 19.95
C ASP A 930 24.92 41.91 21.36
N PRO A 931 25.92 42.68 21.84
CA PRO A 931 26.49 42.49 23.17
C PRO A 931 25.54 42.87 24.31
N ARG A 932 24.34 43.42 24.04
CA ARG A 932 23.35 43.78 25.07
C ARG A 932 22.38 42.64 25.40
N GLY A 933 22.38 41.55 24.63
CA GLY A 933 21.78 40.27 25.02
C GLY A 933 20.24 40.23 24.99
N TRP A 934 19.59 41.00 24.12
CA TRP A 934 18.12 41.06 24.12
C TRP A 934 17.47 39.83 23.47
N ASP A 935 18.20 39.07 22.64
CA ASP A 935 17.68 37.89 21.92
C ASP A 935 18.67 36.70 21.82
N ALA A 936 19.58 36.56 22.79
CA ALA A 936 20.52 35.43 22.84
C ALA A 936 19.90 34.12 23.39
N GLN A 937 18.68 33.78 22.98
CA GLN A 937 18.08 32.49 23.34
C GLN A 937 18.37 31.46 22.24
N LEU A 938 18.78 30.26 22.65
CA LEU A 938 18.79 29.08 21.77
C LEU A 938 17.44 29.01 21.06
N LYS A 939 17.42 28.78 19.75
CA LYS A 939 16.17 28.65 18.99
C LYS A 939 15.36 27.49 19.57
N GLU A 940 14.41 27.79 20.45
CA GLU A 940 13.58 26.77 21.08
C GLU A 940 12.62 26.18 20.04
N PRO A 941 12.29 24.89 20.16
CA PRO A 941 11.24 24.29 19.35
C PRO A 941 9.93 25.06 19.53
N PRO A 942 9.13 25.24 18.47
CA PRO A 942 7.85 25.95 18.54
C PRO A 942 6.96 25.44 19.69
N LEU A 943 6.90 24.12 19.87
CA LEU A 943 6.21 23.46 20.98
C LEU A 943 6.66 24.00 22.36
N ILE A 944 7.96 23.92 22.65
CA ILE A 944 8.52 24.36 23.94
C ILE A 944 8.27 25.85 24.15
N SER A 945 8.52 26.66 23.12
CA SER A 945 8.39 28.11 23.22
C SER A 945 6.95 28.56 23.49
N MET A 946 5.95 27.87 22.93
CA MET A 946 4.53 28.22 23.08
C MET A 946 4.01 27.86 24.48
N PHE A 947 4.34 26.66 24.97
CA PHE A 947 3.98 26.25 26.33
C PHE A 947 4.73 27.02 27.40
N ARG A 948 6.03 27.28 27.21
CA ARG A 948 6.84 28.10 28.14
C ARG A 948 6.30 29.51 28.25
N ARG A 949 6.00 30.18 27.12
CA ARG A 949 5.42 31.53 27.12
C ARG A 949 4.07 31.55 27.84
N SER A 950 3.20 30.61 27.54
CA SER A 950 1.89 30.48 28.22
C SER A 950 2.05 30.29 29.73
N LEU A 951 2.95 29.41 30.17
CA LEU A 951 3.22 29.17 31.59
C LEU A 951 3.81 30.40 32.28
N MET A 952 4.72 31.13 31.61
CA MET A 952 5.30 32.36 32.14
C MET A 952 4.23 33.44 32.30
N THR A 953 3.36 33.65 31.31
CA THR A 953 2.25 34.61 31.41
C THR A 953 1.29 34.29 32.56
N VAL A 954 0.94 33.01 32.75
CA VAL A 954 0.12 32.58 33.89
C VAL A 954 0.85 32.81 35.21
N ARG A 955 2.14 32.48 35.28
CA ARG A 955 2.96 32.65 36.48
C ARG A 955 3.18 34.12 36.85
N THR A 956 3.32 35.01 35.87
CA THR A 956 3.52 36.45 36.10
C THR A 956 2.21 37.21 36.34
N GLY A 957 1.05 36.54 36.22
CA GLY A 957 -0.26 37.16 36.40
C GLY A 957 -0.69 38.09 35.25
N ASP A 958 0.04 38.09 34.13
CA ASP A 958 -0.20 38.98 32.98
C ASP A 958 -1.36 38.50 32.09
N VAL A 959 -2.13 37.50 32.54
CA VAL A 959 -3.27 36.92 31.79
C VAL A 959 -4.37 37.96 31.53
N ALA A 960 -4.45 39.01 32.35
CA ALA A 960 -5.42 40.09 32.19
C ALA A 960 -5.12 41.06 31.03
N SER A 961 -3.90 41.09 30.51
CA SER A 961 -3.58 41.90 29.32
C SER A 961 -4.02 41.20 28.04
N LEU A 962 -4.38 41.95 27.00
CA LEU A 962 -4.72 41.39 25.68
C LEU A 962 -3.59 40.49 25.13
N ARG A 963 -2.33 40.89 25.33
CA ARG A 963 -1.14 40.13 24.94
C ARG A 963 -0.99 38.84 25.74
N GLY A 964 -1.22 38.90 27.05
CA GLY A 964 -1.15 37.72 27.92
C GLY A 964 -2.31 36.74 27.73
N LEU A 965 -3.52 37.23 27.51
CA LEU A 965 -4.68 36.42 27.11
C LEU A 965 -4.41 35.71 25.78
N HIS A 966 -3.94 36.43 24.76
CA HIS A 966 -3.61 35.86 23.45
C HIS A 966 -2.55 34.75 23.55
N THR A 967 -1.52 34.96 24.38
CA THR A 967 -0.44 33.99 24.59
C THR A 967 -0.93 32.74 25.34
N THR A 968 -1.76 32.92 26.37
CA THR A 968 -2.36 31.82 27.14
C THR A 968 -3.32 30.99 26.28
N LEU A 969 -4.12 31.64 25.42
CA LEU A 969 -4.99 30.96 24.46
C LEU A 969 -4.20 30.23 23.38
N GLY A 970 -2.98 30.67 23.04
CA GLY A 970 -2.07 29.95 22.15
C GLY A 970 -1.67 28.59 22.72
N GLY A 971 -1.21 28.53 23.97
CA GLY A 971 -0.87 27.26 24.64
C GLY A 971 -2.07 26.34 24.87
N LEU A 972 -3.21 26.90 25.31
CA LEU A 972 -4.44 26.12 25.47
C LEU A 972 -4.93 25.57 24.13
N GLY A 973 -4.90 26.41 23.09
CA GLY A 973 -5.29 26.04 21.74
C GLY A 973 -4.44 24.91 21.17
N ALA A 974 -3.12 24.97 21.36
CA ALA A 974 -2.21 23.89 20.98
C ALA A 974 -2.49 22.57 21.73
N ALA A 975 -2.82 22.62 23.01
CA ALA A 975 -3.15 21.44 23.79
C ALA A 975 -4.43 20.75 23.27
N ILE A 976 -5.46 21.53 22.96
CA ILE A 976 -6.77 21.01 22.52
C ILE A 976 -6.90 20.89 20.99
N GLY A 977 -5.93 21.34 20.21
CA GLY A 977 -5.99 21.29 18.73
C GLY A 977 -7.00 22.26 18.13
N ILE A 978 -7.15 23.46 18.71
CA ILE A 978 -8.02 24.53 18.20
C ILE A 978 -7.22 25.84 18.24
N PRO A 979 -7.15 26.63 17.15
CA PRO A 979 -6.34 27.85 17.11
C PRO A 979 -6.98 29.03 17.87
N LEU A 980 -7.26 28.85 19.17
CA LEU A 980 -7.99 29.80 20.02
C LEU A 980 -7.39 31.20 19.99
N GLN A 981 -6.05 31.32 19.94
CA GLN A 981 -5.37 32.62 19.82
C GLN A 981 -5.85 33.44 18.61
N LYS A 982 -6.08 32.80 17.46
CA LYS A 982 -6.50 33.46 16.22
C LYS A 982 -8.00 33.77 16.19
N LEU A 983 -8.78 33.04 17.00
CA LEU A 983 -10.23 33.25 17.15
C LEU A 983 -10.54 34.32 18.20
N ALA A 984 -9.62 34.59 19.13
CA ALA A 984 -9.81 35.51 20.23
C ALA A 984 -10.13 36.94 19.75
N GLY A 985 -9.40 37.46 18.76
CA GLY A 985 -9.62 38.81 18.22
C GLY A 985 -11.05 39.02 17.69
N PRO A 986 -11.55 38.19 16.75
CA PRO A 986 -12.93 38.25 16.28
C PRO A 986 -13.98 38.08 17.40
N ILE A 987 -13.73 37.18 18.36
CA ILE A 987 -14.66 36.94 19.48
C ILE A 987 -14.71 38.16 20.42
N ILE A 988 -13.56 38.77 20.71
CA ILE A 988 -13.45 39.98 21.54
C ILE A 988 -14.11 41.16 20.82
N ALA A 989 -13.86 41.34 19.52
CA ALA A 989 -14.50 42.39 18.72
C ALA A 989 -16.02 42.23 18.64
N ILE A 990 -16.53 41.00 18.49
CA ILE A 990 -17.97 40.72 18.55
C ILE A 990 -18.52 41.03 19.95
N ALA A 991 -17.80 40.67 21.01
CA ALA A 991 -18.20 40.96 22.38
C ALA A 991 -18.21 42.47 22.68
N GLU A 992 -17.24 43.23 22.16
CA GLU A 992 -17.17 44.70 22.27
C GLU A 992 -18.26 45.39 21.45
N MET A 993 -18.57 44.86 20.27
CA MET A 993 -19.69 45.32 19.43
C MET A 993 -21.05 45.03 20.09
N ILE A 994 -21.21 43.88 20.75
CA ILE A 994 -22.40 43.54 21.55
C ILE A 994 -22.46 44.40 22.83
N ALA A 995 -21.31 44.74 23.42
CA ALA A 995 -21.20 45.61 24.59
C ALA A 995 -21.35 47.10 24.25
N GLY A 996 -21.49 47.47 22.97
CA GLY A 996 -21.68 48.84 22.52
C GLY A 996 -20.44 49.74 22.60
N ASN A 997 -19.24 49.16 22.70
CA ASN A 997 -17.98 49.89 22.91
C ASN A 997 -17.10 50.00 21.65
N ALA A 998 -17.53 49.48 20.50
CA ALA A 998 -16.74 49.49 19.27
C ALA A 998 -17.08 50.70 18.39
N ASP A 999 -16.07 51.52 18.04
CA ASP A 999 -16.19 52.55 17.01
C ASP A 999 -16.37 51.89 15.64
N THR A 1000 -17.55 52.09 15.04
CA THR A 1000 -17.99 51.49 13.78
C THR A 1000 -17.71 52.37 12.55
N GLU A 1001 -16.63 53.15 12.54
CA GLU A 1001 -16.26 53.92 11.34
C GLU A 1001 -15.29 53.12 10.47
N GLY A 1002 -15.84 52.64 9.34
CA GLY A 1002 -15.12 51.84 8.36
C GLY A 1002 -14.11 52.66 7.58
N ASN A 1003 -12.82 52.44 7.85
CA ASN A 1003 -11.74 52.41 6.84
C ASN A 1003 -10.38 51.96 7.40
N THR A 1004 -10.35 51.19 8.48
CA THR A 1004 -9.08 50.68 9.01
C THR A 1004 -8.71 49.34 8.35
N PRO A 1005 -7.40 49.05 8.13
CA PRO A 1005 -6.90 47.75 7.63
C PRO A 1005 -7.42 46.54 8.42
N LEU A 1006 -7.85 46.77 9.66
CA LEU A 1006 -8.51 45.79 10.52
C LEU A 1006 -9.85 45.29 9.94
N GLY A 1007 -10.68 46.14 9.32
CA GLY A 1007 -11.97 45.74 8.74
C GLY A 1007 -11.84 44.65 7.66
N ALA A 1008 -10.82 44.76 6.79
CA ALA A 1008 -10.53 43.78 5.75
C ALA A 1008 -9.95 42.46 6.31
N ALA A 1009 -9.23 42.52 7.44
CA ALA A 1009 -8.70 41.34 8.12
C ALA A 1009 -9.81 40.46 8.77
N PHE A 1010 -11.02 41.01 8.97
CA PHE A 1010 -12.16 40.30 9.56
C PHE A 1010 -13.06 39.57 8.56
N GLU A 1011 -13.09 39.97 7.28
CA GLU A 1011 -13.96 39.33 6.29
C GLU A 1011 -13.54 37.90 5.95
N ILE A 1012 -12.24 37.63 5.86
CA ILE A 1012 -11.72 36.32 5.45
C ILE A 1012 -11.97 35.25 6.52
N PRO A 1013 -11.63 35.44 7.82
CA PRO A 1013 -11.97 34.49 8.87
C PRO A 1013 -13.48 34.31 9.04
N ARG A 1014 -14.26 35.39 8.92
CA ARG A 1014 -15.73 35.35 9.01
C ARG A 1014 -16.35 34.55 7.87
N ALA A 1015 -15.89 34.74 6.63
CA ALA A 1015 -16.35 33.98 5.46
C ALA A 1015 -15.99 32.48 5.56
N VAL A 1016 -14.80 32.16 6.08
CA VAL A 1016 -14.35 30.78 6.31
C VAL A 1016 -15.16 30.08 7.41
N ILE A 1017 -15.53 30.79 8.48
CA ILE A 1017 -16.32 30.23 9.59
C ILE A 1017 -17.82 30.12 9.23
N THR A 1018 -18.35 31.04 8.41
CA THR A 1018 -19.80 31.12 8.11
C THR A 1018 -20.20 30.55 6.75
N GLY A 1019 -19.24 30.22 5.88
CA GLY A 1019 -19.49 29.63 4.56
C GLY A 1019 -20.17 30.56 3.54
N ARG A 1020 -20.28 31.87 3.82
CA ARG A 1020 -20.86 32.86 2.91
C ARG A 1020 -19.82 33.93 2.58
N VAL A 1021 -19.41 33.98 1.32
CA VAL A 1021 -18.73 35.14 0.75
C VAL A 1021 -19.83 36.02 0.15
N GLN A 1022 -20.10 37.20 0.72
CA GLN A 1022 -20.87 38.21 0.02
C GLN A 1022 -19.98 38.73 -1.12
N ARG A 1023 -20.30 38.33 -2.36
CA ARG A 1023 -19.78 39.02 -3.53
C ARG A 1023 -20.53 40.34 -3.66
N GLU A 1024 -19.97 41.41 -3.12
CA GLU A 1024 -20.31 42.74 -3.63
C GLU A 1024 -19.48 43.01 -4.89
N ARG A 1025 -20.15 43.60 -5.87
CA ARG A 1025 -19.66 43.85 -7.24
C ARG A 1025 -18.82 45.10 -7.33
#